data_AF-A0A2V7XUV3-F1
#
_entry.id   AF-A0A2V7XUV3-F1
#
_cell.length_a   1.000
_cell.length_b   1.000
_cell.length_c   1.000
_cell.angle_alpha   90.00
_cell.angle_beta   90.00
_cell.angle_gamma   90.00
#
_symmetry.space_group_name_H-M   'P 1'
#
loop_
_entity.id
_entity.type
_entity.pdbx_description
1 polymer ?
#
loop_
_entity_poly.entity_id
_entity_poly.type
_entity_poly.pdbx_seq_one_letter_code
_entity_poly.pdbx_strand_id
1 'polypeptide(L)'
;MGGLVKKLIVVAFVLLATAAVADEGMWLFNRPPRAIFKQRYNFDPSQAWLDHLQKSSIRFNNGGSGSFVSADGLILTNHHVGLDCLQKLSTATHDYVATGFHAKTHAEEVKCVDLELNVLMNIEDVTQRVNAAVTPGMSTDDATRARRAVMNTIEKESLDKTGLRSDVVTLFRGGEYHLYRSKKYTDVRLVFAPEVAIAFYGGDPDNFEYPRYDLDICLFRAYENDKPVHVENYLRFNPDGPQDGDLIFVSGHPGNTDRLNTVEHLEFFRDYTYPFTLNSLRRREVLLNTYSERSAENERRAHDQLFGIKNSRKAYIGLLAGLQDPVILKKKADSEAALRQRVSTDPQLTSAYGDAWQTVHNAFEAYKPFAIEYRFLEGGTAFNTRLFGIARTIVRLADESQKPNADRLREYRESNLESLKQQLYSTAPVYEDLEMIRFADSLSHWLEALGPNDPTVKQLLSDKSPNDLASELIRGTKLKDVAERKRLAEGGKAVVDASNDPMIRIARIVDPRARELRKKYENSIDEPLTQAYSKIANATFKTMGGETYPDATFTLRLSYGTVKGYVENGKQIPWTTTMAGTFERAAEHKNQEPFELPQSWMTKKSAIKGDTPFNFVSTADIIGGNSGSPVVNRAGEFVGIIFDGNLQSLPWDYQFDDRVGRAVAVDSAAILEALRHIYAADNVVAELSRK
;
A
#
# COMPACT_ATOMS: atom_id res chain seq x y z
N MET A 1 77.46 -33.98 -2.09
CA MET A 1 77.74 -33.07 -3.22
C MET A 1 76.52 -32.18 -3.43
N GLY A 2 76.70 -30.86 -3.34
CA GLY A 2 75.81 -29.81 -3.89
C GLY A 2 74.38 -29.73 -3.36
N GLY A 3 74.16 -29.02 -2.25
CA GLY A 3 72.83 -28.63 -1.81
C GLY A 3 72.30 -27.39 -2.56
N LEU A 4 71.07 -27.47 -3.05
CA LEU A 4 70.24 -26.32 -3.43
C LEU A 4 68.77 -26.73 -3.37
N VAL A 5 68.10 -26.47 -2.25
CA VAL A 5 66.63 -26.56 -2.15
C VAL A 5 66.09 -25.14 -2.10
N LYS A 6 65.48 -24.69 -3.20
CA LYS A 6 64.77 -23.42 -3.32
C LYS A 6 63.51 -23.46 -2.44
N LYS A 7 63.41 -22.54 -1.47
CA LYS A 7 62.16 -22.22 -0.76
C LYS A 7 61.24 -21.44 -1.71
N LEU A 8 60.11 -22.03 -2.09
CA LEU A 8 58.97 -21.31 -2.64
C LEU A 8 58.15 -20.76 -1.46
N ILE A 9 58.05 -19.43 -1.36
CA ILE A 9 57.08 -18.75 -0.50
C ILE A 9 55.79 -18.62 -1.31
N VAL A 10 54.76 -19.39 -0.94
CA VAL A 10 53.39 -19.19 -1.42
C VAL A 10 52.71 -18.22 -0.47
N VAL A 11 52.52 -16.98 -0.89
CA VAL A 11 51.68 -16.00 -0.19
C VAL A 11 50.24 -16.31 -0.54
N ALA A 12 49.50 -16.91 0.40
CA ALA A 12 48.06 -17.09 0.31
C ALA A 12 47.38 -15.73 0.58
N PHE A 13 46.96 -15.04 -0.48
CA PHE A 13 46.03 -13.92 -0.37
C PHE A 13 44.64 -14.47 -0.02
N VAL A 14 44.29 -14.46 1.27
CA VAL A 14 42.91 -14.60 1.72
C VAL A 14 42.21 -13.28 1.39
N LEU A 15 41.60 -13.22 0.20
CA LEU A 15 40.60 -12.21 -0.13
C LEU A 15 39.38 -12.46 0.77
N LEU A 16 39.36 -11.79 1.92
CA LEU A 16 38.12 -11.51 2.64
C LEU A 16 37.28 -10.59 1.73
N ALA A 17 36.46 -11.20 0.88
CA ALA A 17 35.34 -10.50 0.30
C ALA A 17 34.43 -10.10 1.46
N THR A 18 34.52 -8.85 1.90
CA THR A 18 33.47 -8.24 2.70
C THR A 18 32.22 -8.31 1.84
N ALA A 19 31.31 -9.24 2.16
CA ALA A 19 29.98 -9.21 1.59
C ALA A 19 29.45 -7.81 1.88
N ALA A 20 29.29 -7.00 0.83
CA ALA A 20 28.57 -5.74 0.96
C ALA A 20 27.19 -6.11 1.48
N VAL A 21 26.91 -5.74 2.74
CA VAL A 21 25.62 -6.02 3.33
C VAL A 21 24.72 -4.88 2.89
N ALA A 22 23.70 -5.20 2.11
CA ALA A 22 22.77 -4.22 1.55
C ALA A 22 22.00 -3.47 2.66
N ASP A 23 21.38 -2.34 2.30
CA ASP A 23 20.60 -1.48 3.21
C ASP A 23 19.15 -1.98 3.36
N GLU A 24 19.04 -3.29 3.55
CA GLU A 24 17.78 -4.01 3.56
C GLU A 24 16.99 -3.80 4.87
N GLY A 25 15.69 -3.61 4.74
CA GLY A 25 14.72 -3.81 5.81
C GLY A 25 13.79 -2.64 6.06
N MET A 26 12.54 -3.01 6.38
CA MET A 26 11.47 -2.09 6.78
C MET A 26 11.20 -2.24 8.28
N TRP A 27 11.97 -1.49 9.08
CA TRP A 27 12.12 -1.70 10.51
C TRP A 27 10.98 -1.09 11.33
N LEU A 28 10.70 -1.68 12.49
CA LEU A 28 9.71 -1.15 13.43
C LEU A 28 10.30 0.04 14.20
N PHE A 29 9.49 1.08 14.43
CA PHE A 29 9.93 2.25 15.20
C PHE A 29 10.24 1.95 16.68
N ASN A 30 9.63 0.91 17.25
CA ASN A 30 9.96 0.42 18.60
C ASN A 30 11.13 -0.59 18.62
N ARG A 31 11.66 -0.98 17.46
CA ARG A 31 12.83 -1.87 17.32
C ARG A 31 13.71 -1.44 16.12
N PRO A 32 14.24 -0.20 16.09
CA PRO A 32 15.07 0.28 14.99
C PRO A 32 16.48 -0.35 15.05
N PRO A 33 17.15 -0.56 13.90
CA PRO A 33 18.45 -1.24 13.82
C PRO A 33 19.61 -0.29 14.14
N ARG A 34 19.59 0.33 15.33
CA ARG A 34 20.57 1.37 15.74
C ARG A 34 22.02 0.89 15.68
N ALA A 35 22.26 -0.38 16.00
CA ALA A 35 23.60 -0.98 15.91
C ALA A 35 24.13 -0.94 14.48
N ILE A 36 23.28 -1.24 13.48
CA ILE A 36 23.63 -1.18 12.06
C ILE A 36 23.92 0.27 11.66
N PHE A 37 23.06 1.21 12.05
CA PHE A 37 23.26 2.64 11.76
C PHE A 37 24.60 3.15 12.28
N LYS A 38 24.93 2.79 13.52
CA LYS A 38 26.16 3.22 14.17
C LYS A 38 27.39 2.60 13.52
N GLN A 39 27.35 1.30 13.26
CA GLN A 39 28.49 0.57 12.69
C GLN A 39 28.79 0.99 11.25
N ARG A 40 27.76 1.17 10.41
CA ARG A 40 27.95 1.43 8.98
C ARG A 40 28.09 2.90 8.64
N TYR A 41 27.35 3.76 9.33
CA TYR A 41 27.24 5.17 8.95
C TYR A 41 27.66 6.15 10.03
N ASN A 42 28.14 5.65 11.18
CA ASN A 42 28.46 6.48 12.34
C ASN A 42 27.28 7.39 12.73
N PHE A 43 26.06 6.83 12.71
CA PHE A 43 24.84 7.52 13.11
C PHE A 43 24.09 6.73 14.17
N ASP A 44 23.65 7.39 15.23
CA ASP A 44 22.91 6.77 16.32
C ASP A 44 21.71 7.69 16.64
N PRO A 45 20.55 7.50 15.98
CA PRO A 45 19.41 8.41 16.12
C PRO A 45 18.92 8.41 17.56
N SER A 46 18.72 9.57 18.19
CA SER A 46 18.15 9.62 19.55
C SER A 46 16.70 9.11 19.57
N GLN A 47 16.19 8.76 20.75
CA GLN A 47 14.76 8.43 20.86
C GLN A 47 13.88 9.61 20.45
N ALA A 48 14.26 10.84 20.81
CA ALA A 48 13.53 12.04 20.41
C ALA A 48 13.49 12.22 18.88
N TRP A 49 14.58 11.88 18.17
CA TRP A 49 14.61 11.89 16.71
C TRP A 49 13.62 10.87 16.12
N LEU A 50 13.60 9.65 16.66
CA LEU A 50 12.67 8.60 16.24
C LEU A 50 11.21 8.98 16.52
N ASP A 51 10.93 9.50 17.72
CA ASP A 51 9.59 9.94 18.11
C ASP A 51 9.08 11.10 17.24
N HIS A 52 9.98 12.05 16.92
CA HIS A 52 9.67 13.17 16.05
C HIS A 52 9.30 12.69 14.64
N LEU A 53 10.13 11.84 14.04
CA LEU A 53 9.86 11.28 12.71
C LEU A 53 8.59 10.43 12.72
N GLN A 54 8.41 9.56 13.72
CA GLN A 54 7.21 8.73 13.87
C GLN A 54 5.92 9.56 13.87
N LYS A 55 5.89 10.65 14.65
CA LYS A 55 4.72 11.50 14.84
C LYS A 55 4.54 12.53 13.72
N SER A 56 5.55 12.74 12.89
CA SER A 56 5.46 13.56 11.69
C SER A 56 4.97 12.76 10.49
N SER A 57 5.15 11.43 10.48
CA SER A 57 4.72 10.55 9.40
C SER A 57 3.24 10.16 9.49
N ILE A 58 2.59 10.10 8.33
CA ILE A 58 1.13 9.97 8.20
C ILE A 58 0.81 8.82 7.26
N ARG A 59 -0.17 7.99 7.65
CA ARG A 59 -0.80 7.02 6.74
C ARG A 59 -1.96 7.68 6.03
N PHE A 60 -1.95 7.60 4.71
CA PHE A 60 -3.11 7.90 3.87
C PHE A 60 -3.91 6.62 3.68
N ASN A 61 -5.07 6.49 4.32
CA ASN A 61 -5.83 5.24 4.33
C ASN A 61 -6.40 4.83 2.96
N ASN A 62 -6.30 5.69 1.95
CA ASN A 62 -6.63 5.37 0.56
C ASN A 62 -5.48 4.70 -0.21
N GLY A 63 -4.31 4.49 0.40
CA GLY A 63 -3.26 3.62 -0.17
C GLY A 63 -1.84 4.20 -0.23
N GLY A 64 -1.49 5.13 0.66
CA GLY A 64 -0.17 5.75 0.65
C GLY A 64 0.30 6.27 2.01
N SER A 65 1.32 7.11 1.94
CA SER A 65 2.01 7.76 3.06
C SER A 65 2.05 9.28 2.87
N GLY A 66 2.44 10.01 3.90
CA GLY A 66 2.61 11.45 3.87
C GLY A 66 3.34 11.93 5.12
N SER A 67 3.50 13.24 5.26
CA SER A 67 4.06 13.84 6.48
C SER A 67 3.49 15.21 6.78
N PHE A 68 3.43 15.56 8.06
CA PHE A 68 3.28 16.96 8.47
C PHE A 68 4.55 17.72 8.11
N VAL A 69 4.38 18.85 7.43
CA VAL A 69 5.47 19.71 6.94
C VAL A 69 5.32 21.16 7.43
N SER A 70 4.35 21.42 8.30
CA SER A 70 4.24 22.65 9.07
C SER A 70 3.58 22.40 10.43
N ALA A 71 3.81 23.33 11.37
CA ALA A 71 3.14 23.31 12.66
C ALA A 71 1.62 23.54 12.57
N ASP A 72 1.12 24.14 11.49
CA ASP A 72 -0.30 24.46 11.29
C ASP A 72 -1.01 23.37 10.45
N GLY A 73 -0.51 22.13 10.55
CA GLY A 73 -1.18 20.94 10.04
C GLY A 73 -1.11 20.76 8.53
N LEU A 74 -0.19 21.46 7.84
CA LEU A 74 0.08 21.24 6.41
C LEU A 74 0.73 19.86 6.23
N ILE A 75 0.24 19.11 5.25
CA ILE A 75 0.59 17.73 4.97
C ILE A 75 1.05 17.63 3.52
N LEU A 76 2.16 16.94 3.30
CA LEU A 76 2.65 16.60 1.97
C LEU A 76 2.49 15.09 1.72
N THR A 77 2.01 14.73 0.53
CA THR A 77 1.98 13.38 -0.03
C THR A 77 2.24 13.47 -1.55
N ASN A 78 2.13 12.36 -2.27
CA ASN A 78 2.18 12.35 -3.73
C ASN A 78 0.86 12.80 -4.37
N HIS A 79 0.93 13.32 -5.59
CA HIS A 79 -0.23 13.58 -6.42
C HIS A 79 -1.05 12.32 -6.66
N HIS A 80 -0.42 11.19 -7.00
CA HIS A 80 -1.18 9.96 -7.25
C HIS A 80 -1.87 9.38 -5.99
N VAL A 81 -1.38 9.71 -4.79
CA VAL A 81 -2.08 9.41 -3.52
C VAL A 81 -3.25 10.37 -3.31
N GLY A 82 -3.10 11.63 -3.69
CA GLY A 82 -4.15 12.64 -3.66
C GLY A 82 -5.17 12.55 -4.82
N LEU A 83 -4.88 11.76 -5.86
CA LEU A 83 -5.65 11.67 -7.10
C LEU A 83 -7.11 11.30 -6.85
N ASP A 84 -7.37 10.36 -5.95
CA ASP A 84 -8.72 9.97 -5.54
C ASP A 84 -9.52 11.17 -5.00
N CYS A 85 -8.91 12.04 -4.18
CA CYS A 85 -9.58 13.25 -3.69
C CYS A 85 -9.80 14.26 -4.83
N LEU A 86 -8.78 14.52 -5.66
CA LEU A 86 -8.89 15.42 -6.82
C LEU A 86 -10.04 14.98 -7.75
N GLN A 87 -10.07 13.70 -8.10
CA GLN A 87 -11.07 13.09 -8.94
C GLN A 87 -12.50 13.22 -8.38
N LYS A 88 -12.66 13.03 -7.07
CA LYS A 88 -13.96 13.16 -6.38
C LYS A 88 -14.43 14.61 -6.29
N LEU A 89 -13.51 15.57 -6.28
CA LEU A 89 -13.80 17.01 -6.28
C LEU A 89 -14.00 17.57 -7.70
N SER A 90 -13.44 16.92 -8.72
CA SER A 90 -13.62 17.29 -10.12
C SER A 90 -15.06 17.10 -10.61
N THR A 91 -15.49 18.00 -11.49
CA THR A 91 -16.76 17.99 -12.20
C THR A 91 -16.53 18.12 -13.70
N ALA A 92 -17.59 18.01 -14.52
CA ALA A 92 -17.49 18.23 -15.96
C ALA A 92 -17.05 19.66 -16.35
N THR A 93 -17.17 20.64 -15.44
CA THR A 93 -16.79 22.04 -15.70
C THR A 93 -15.51 22.47 -15.00
N HIS A 94 -15.05 21.71 -14.00
CA HIS A 94 -13.84 21.99 -13.22
C HIS A 94 -13.12 20.68 -12.97
N ASP A 95 -12.02 20.45 -13.69
CA ASP A 95 -11.23 19.24 -13.53
C ASP A 95 -9.89 19.55 -12.84
N TYR A 96 -9.84 19.33 -11.52
CA TYR A 96 -8.64 19.56 -10.72
C TYR A 96 -7.52 18.55 -11.01
N VAL A 97 -7.81 17.41 -11.64
CA VAL A 97 -6.78 16.46 -12.09
C VAL A 97 -6.00 17.07 -13.26
N ALA A 98 -6.72 17.56 -14.27
CA ALA A 98 -6.10 18.16 -15.45
C ALA A 98 -5.49 19.54 -15.18
N THR A 99 -6.14 20.36 -14.35
CA THR A 99 -5.78 21.78 -14.17
C THR A 99 -4.98 22.09 -12.91
N GLY A 100 -4.81 21.10 -12.01
CA GLY A 100 -4.26 21.31 -10.68
C GLY A 100 -5.20 22.09 -9.77
N PHE A 101 -4.70 22.44 -8.58
CA PHE A 101 -5.43 23.18 -7.56
C PHE A 101 -4.47 24.00 -6.69
N HIS A 102 -4.89 25.19 -6.25
CA HIS A 102 -4.15 25.99 -5.26
C HIS A 102 -5.11 26.86 -4.44
N ALA A 103 -5.20 26.60 -3.14
CA ALA A 103 -5.89 27.47 -2.19
C ALA A 103 -4.97 28.61 -1.73
N LYS A 104 -5.36 29.86 -1.95
CA LYS A 104 -4.61 31.03 -1.51
C LYS A 104 -4.82 31.34 -0.03
N THR A 105 -5.93 30.86 0.52
CA THR A 105 -6.32 31.06 1.91
C THR A 105 -6.90 29.77 2.50
N HIS A 106 -6.90 29.62 3.83
CA HIS A 106 -7.52 28.48 4.51
C HIS A 106 -9.02 28.31 4.18
N ALA A 107 -9.72 29.41 3.85
CA ALA A 107 -11.13 29.37 3.48
C ALA A 107 -11.38 28.79 2.07
N GLU A 108 -10.36 28.77 1.22
CA GLU A 108 -10.42 28.18 -0.12
C GLU A 108 -10.06 26.69 -0.13
N GLU A 109 -9.53 26.15 0.98
CA GLU A 109 -9.16 24.74 1.08
C GLU A 109 -10.41 23.84 1.04
N VAL A 110 -10.42 22.86 0.14
CA VAL A 110 -11.61 22.05 -0.14
C VAL A 110 -11.53 20.71 0.57
N LYS A 111 -12.55 20.39 1.37
CA LYS A 111 -12.62 19.14 2.13
C LYS A 111 -12.74 17.90 1.22
N CYS A 112 -11.86 16.93 1.42
CA CYS A 112 -11.98 15.60 0.82
C CYS A 112 -13.13 14.83 1.50
N VAL A 113 -13.96 14.16 0.70
CA VAL A 113 -15.24 13.60 1.16
C VAL A 113 -15.13 12.41 2.11
N ASP A 114 -14.10 11.58 1.95
CA ASP A 114 -13.95 10.30 2.69
C ASP A 114 -12.49 9.94 3.00
N LEU A 115 -11.58 10.90 2.92
CA LEU A 115 -10.18 10.70 3.25
C LEU A 115 -9.98 10.61 4.78
N GLU A 116 -9.28 9.56 5.21
CA GLU A 116 -8.87 9.36 6.60
C GLU A 116 -7.34 9.31 6.66
N LEU A 117 -6.77 10.11 7.57
CA LEU A 117 -5.34 10.11 7.85
C LEU A 117 -5.07 9.56 9.25
N ASN A 118 -4.00 8.78 9.40
CA ASN A 118 -3.62 8.19 10.68
C ASN A 118 -2.15 8.47 11.03
N VAL A 119 -1.90 8.96 12.23
CA VAL A 119 -0.56 9.26 12.77
C VAL A 119 -0.27 8.29 13.91
N LEU A 120 0.81 7.53 13.79
CA LEU A 120 1.16 6.52 14.78
C LEU A 120 1.67 7.18 16.07
N MET A 121 0.93 6.96 17.17
CA MET A 121 1.27 7.52 18.47
C MET A 121 2.07 6.53 19.31
N ASN A 122 1.74 5.25 19.26
CA ASN A 122 2.35 4.23 20.12
C ASN A 122 2.21 2.81 19.53
N ILE A 123 3.19 1.96 19.84
CA ILE A 123 3.18 0.52 19.58
C ILE A 123 3.33 -0.21 20.92
N GLU A 124 2.48 -1.19 21.18
CA GLU A 124 2.55 -2.06 22.35
C GLU A 124 2.62 -3.53 21.92
N ASP A 125 3.54 -4.31 22.49
CA ASP A 125 3.59 -5.75 22.26
C ASP A 125 2.49 -6.44 23.06
N VAL A 126 1.56 -7.11 22.35
CA VAL A 126 0.44 -7.87 22.92
C VAL A 126 0.52 -9.36 22.57
N THR A 127 1.69 -9.83 22.13
CA THR A 127 1.93 -11.19 21.64
C THR A 127 1.53 -12.23 22.66
N GLN A 128 1.93 -12.06 23.93
CA GLN A 128 1.60 -13.00 24.99
C GLN A 128 0.08 -13.11 25.20
N ARG A 129 -0.64 -11.98 25.17
CA ARG A 129 -2.09 -11.95 25.38
C ARG A 129 -2.84 -12.62 24.23
N VAL A 130 -2.41 -12.38 22.99
CA VAL A 130 -3.00 -13.02 21.80
C VAL A 130 -2.72 -14.53 21.80
N ASN A 131 -1.49 -14.94 22.05
CA ASN A 131 -1.11 -16.35 22.06
C ASN A 131 -1.77 -17.13 23.19
N ALA A 132 -1.98 -16.52 24.36
CA ALA A 132 -2.66 -17.18 25.49
C ALA A 132 -4.13 -17.52 25.19
N ALA A 133 -4.77 -16.86 24.22
CA ALA A 133 -6.14 -17.15 23.84
C ALA A 133 -6.30 -18.44 23.01
N VAL A 134 -5.22 -18.90 22.36
CA VAL A 134 -5.23 -20.10 21.51
C VAL A 134 -4.47 -21.22 22.21
N THR A 135 -5.22 -22.15 22.79
CA THR A 135 -4.64 -23.24 23.60
C THR A 135 -4.40 -24.51 22.76
N PRO A 136 -3.43 -25.36 23.14
CA PRO A 136 -3.24 -26.66 22.48
C PRO A 136 -4.53 -27.48 22.44
N GLY A 137 -4.80 -28.12 21.29
CA GLY A 137 -5.96 -29.00 21.10
C GLY A 137 -7.26 -28.32 20.65
N MET A 138 -7.30 -26.98 20.52
CA MET A 138 -8.40 -26.29 19.86
C MET A 138 -8.55 -26.75 18.40
N SER A 139 -9.79 -26.86 17.91
CA SER A 139 -10.03 -27.00 16.48
C SER A 139 -9.59 -25.73 15.74
N THR A 140 -9.36 -25.79 14.43
CA THR A 140 -9.03 -24.58 13.65
C THR A 140 -10.12 -23.53 13.75
N ASP A 141 -11.40 -23.93 13.73
CA ASP A 141 -12.55 -23.04 13.89
C ASP A 141 -12.56 -22.35 15.26
N ASP A 142 -12.24 -23.08 16.34
CA ASP A 142 -12.15 -22.51 17.70
C ASP A 142 -10.95 -21.56 17.83
N ALA A 143 -9.79 -21.93 17.28
CA ALA A 143 -8.59 -21.11 17.29
C ALA A 143 -8.78 -19.79 16.53
N THR A 144 -9.37 -19.85 15.32
CA THR A 144 -9.76 -18.67 14.53
C THR A 144 -10.65 -17.72 15.35
N ARG A 145 -11.70 -18.26 15.98
CA ARG A 145 -12.62 -17.46 16.80
C ARG A 145 -11.94 -16.87 18.03
N ALA A 146 -11.16 -17.66 18.77
CA ALA A 146 -10.49 -17.22 19.98
C ALA A 146 -9.48 -16.09 19.69
N ARG A 147 -8.69 -16.23 18.61
CA ARG A 147 -7.73 -15.21 18.17
C ARG A 147 -8.42 -13.91 17.77
N ARG A 148 -9.49 -13.99 16.96
CA ARG A 148 -10.28 -12.82 16.59
C ARG A 148 -10.90 -12.13 17.81
N ALA A 149 -11.48 -12.92 18.72
CA ALA A 149 -12.12 -12.43 19.92
C ALA A 149 -11.16 -11.64 20.82
N VAL A 150 -9.96 -12.18 21.08
CA VAL A 150 -8.97 -11.49 21.92
C VAL A 150 -8.45 -10.22 21.24
N MET A 151 -8.22 -10.24 19.91
CA MET A 151 -7.81 -9.04 19.16
C MET A 151 -8.87 -7.94 19.23
N ASN A 152 -10.14 -8.27 18.91
CA ASN A 152 -11.25 -7.32 19.00
C ASN A 152 -11.40 -6.73 20.42
N THR A 153 -11.13 -7.54 21.45
CA THR A 153 -11.18 -7.12 22.86
C THR A 153 -10.05 -6.15 23.19
N ILE A 154 -8.80 -6.48 22.84
CA ILE A 154 -7.63 -5.60 23.04
C ILE A 154 -7.86 -4.23 22.38
N GLU A 155 -8.34 -4.22 21.15
CA GLU A 155 -8.55 -2.98 20.39
C GLU A 155 -9.67 -2.13 20.99
N LYS A 156 -10.76 -2.75 21.46
CA LYS A 156 -11.85 -2.05 22.13
C LYS A 156 -11.42 -1.43 23.45
N GLU A 157 -10.75 -2.20 24.32
CA GLU A 157 -10.21 -1.70 25.58
C GLU A 157 -9.25 -0.53 25.36
N SER A 158 -8.40 -0.63 24.34
CA SER A 158 -7.48 0.45 23.97
C SER A 158 -8.22 1.70 23.48
N LEU A 159 -9.22 1.53 22.61
CA LEU A 159 -10.04 2.65 22.13
C LEU A 159 -10.76 3.33 23.30
N ASP A 160 -11.39 2.58 24.20
CA ASP A 160 -12.10 3.14 25.35
C ASP A 160 -11.17 3.92 26.28
N LYS A 161 -9.96 3.41 26.49
CA LYS A 161 -8.97 4.02 27.37
C LYS A 161 -8.34 5.28 26.78
N THR A 162 -8.13 5.32 25.46
CA THR A 162 -7.26 6.32 24.82
C THR A 162 -7.97 7.24 23.83
N GLY A 163 -9.13 6.85 23.32
CA GLY A 163 -9.78 7.51 22.19
C GLY A 163 -9.04 7.36 20.86
N LEU A 164 -7.92 6.62 20.82
CA LEU A 164 -7.12 6.44 19.61
C LEU A 164 -7.61 5.24 18.80
N ARG A 165 -7.51 5.37 17.48
CA ARG A 165 -7.70 4.24 16.56
C ARG A 165 -6.72 3.15 16.97
N SER A 166 -7.24 1.95 17.24
CA SER A 166 -6.49 0.86 17.85
C SER A 166 -6.61 -0.38 16.97
N ASP A 167 -5.49 -0.84 16.42
CA ASP A 167 -5.42 -2.00 15.53
C ASP A 167 -4.36 -2.98 16.06
N VAL A 168 -4.73 -4.23 16.34
CA VAL A 168 -3.75 -5.30 16.55
C VAL A 168 -3.26 -5.78 15.19
N VAL A 169 -1.96 -5.79 15.03
CA VAL A 169 -1.24 -6.09 13.81
C VAL A 169 -0.46 -7.39 14.01
N THR A 170 -0.70 -8.35 13.14
CA THR A 170 0.07 -9.58 13.06
C THR A 170 1.41 -9.28 12.38
N LEU A 171 2.52 -9.53 13.07
CA LEU A 171 3.88 -9.36 12.58
C LEU A 171 4.55 -10.73 12.45
N PHE A 172 5.58 -10.81 11.60
CA PHE A 172 6.30 -12.05 11.33
C PHE A 172 5.37 -13.22 10.98
N ARG A 173 4.28 -12.93 10.24
CA ARG A 173 3.24 -13.91 9.83
C ARG A 173 2.64 -14.72 10.99
N GLY A 174 2.53 -14.12 12.17
CA GLY A 174 2.00 -14.78 13.37
C GLY A 174 3.06 -15.08 14.42
N GLY A 175 4.32 -14.70 14.18
CA GLY A 175 5.37 -14.76 15.19
C GLY A 175 5.17 -13.76 16.33
N GLU A 176 4.69 -12.55 16.03
CA GLU A 176 4.42 -11.50 17.02
C GLU A 176 3.07 -10.79 16.73
N TYR A 177 2.49 -10.16 17.74
CA TYR A 177 1.28 -9.34 17.63
C TYR A 177 1.47 -8.03 18.38
N HIS A 178 1.42 -6.90 17.66
CA HIS A 178 1.57 -5.57 18.25
C HIS A 178 0.28 -4.78 18.11
N LEU A 179 -0.12 -4.05 19.15
CA LEU A 179 -1.19 -3.07 19.13
C LEU A 179 -0.66 -1.71 18.69
N TYR A 180 -1.17 -1.20 17.58
CA TYR A 180 -0.87 0.12 17.04
C TYR A 180 -1.97 1.09 17.44
N ARG A 181 -1.58 2.24 18.01
CA ARG A 181 -2.49 3.32 18.38
C ARG A 181 -2.22 4.55 17.55
N SER A 182 -3.23 5.01 16.81
CA SER A 182 -3.11 6.14 15.90
C SER A 182 -4.08 7.26 16.23
N LYS A 183 -3.60 8.49 16.13
CA LYS A 183 -4.46 9.68 16.05
C LYS A 183 -5.02 9.76 14.64
N LYS A 184 -6.34 9.86 14.54
CA LYS A 184 -7.08 9.90 13.28
C LYS A 184 -7.53 11.32 12.95
N TYR A 185 -7.43 11.70 11.68
CA TYR A 185 -8.01 12.93 11.13
C TYR A 185 -8.95 12.60 9.97
N THR A 186 -10.13 13.20 9.98
CA THR A 186 -11.20 12.95 8.98
C THR A 186 -11.73 14.22 8.33
N ASP A 187 -11.34 15.40 8.85
CA ASP A 187 -11.44 16.66 8.12
C ASP A 187 -10.07 16.98 7.53
N VAL A 188 -9.92 16.65 6.25
CA VAL A 188 -8.68 16.79 5.50
C VAL A 188 -9.03 17.58 4.25
N ARG A 189 -8.33 18.70 4.04
CA ARG A 189 -8.65 19.64 2.97
C ARG A 189 -7.50 19.76 1.99
N LEU A 190 -7.81 19.78 0.71
CA LEU A 190 -6.86 19.99 -0.37
C LEU A 190 -6.34 21.43 -0.33
N VAL A 191 -5.02 21.59 -0.39
CA VAL A 191 -4.33 22.90 -0.35
C VAL A 191 -3.68 23.18 -1.70
N PHE A 192 -2.98 22.20 -2.27
CA PHE A 192 -2.29 22.36 -3.54
C PHE A 192 -2.13 21.03 -4.27
N ALA A 193 -2.29 21.05 -5.59
CA ALA A 193 -1.89 19.96 -6.49
C ALA A 193 -1.41 20.58 -7.82
N PRO A 194 -0.28 20.12 -8.38
CA PRO A 194 0.08 20.48 -9.76
C PRO A 194 -0.84 19.76 -10.76
N GLU A 195 -0.72 20.09 -12.04
CA GLU A 195 -1.42 19.37 -13.11
C GLU A 195 -0.93 17.93 -13.22
N VAL A 196 -1.83 16.98 -13.51
CA VAL A 196 -1.45 15.56 -13.68
C VAL A 196 -0.36 15.37 -14.74
N ALA A 197 -0.31 16.22 -15.78
CA ALA A 197 0.68 16.15 -16.85
C ALA A 197 2.13 16.30 -16.37
N ILE A 198 2.38 17.04 -15.28
CA ILE A 198 3.70 17.07 -14.64
C ILE A 198 3.81 16.09 -13.46
N ALA A 199 2.70 15.85 -12.77
CA ALA A 199 2.70 14.98 -11.60
C ALA A 199 2.88 13.50 -11.94
N PHE A 200 2.54 13.11 -13.17
CA PHE A 200 2.72 11.78 -13.75
C PHE A 200 3.34 11.87 -15.15
N TYR A 201 4.33 12.75 -15.28
CA TYR A 201 5.01 13.01 -16.55
C TYR A 201 5.67 11.74 -17.10
N GLY A 202 5.44 11.46 -18.39
CA GLY A 202 5.88 10.22 -19.04
C GLY A 202 4.94 9.03 -18.85
N GLY A 203 3.89 9.16 -18.04
CA GLY A 203 2.78 8.21 -17.93
C GLY A 203 3.17 6.78 -17.56
N ASP A 204 2.35 5.80 -17.97
CA ASP A 204 2.63 4.36 -17.79
C ASP A 204 3.98 3.90 -18.40
N PRO A 205 4.47 4.48 -19.53
CA PRO A 205 5.81 4.20 -20.03
C PRO A 205 6.93 4.45 -19.00
N ASP A 206 6.91 5.60 -18.32
CA ASP A 206 7.93 5.96 -17.32
C ASP A 206 7.63 5.44 -15.91
N ASN A 207 6.40 5.02 -15.62
CA ASN A 207 6.03 4.42 -14.33
C ASN A 207 6.92 3.21 -13.99
N PHE A 208 7.46 3.09 -12.78
CA PHE A 208 8.49 2.09 -12.43
C PHE A 208 9.78 2.14 -13.27
N GLU A 209 10.11 3.24 -13.94
CA GLU A 209 11.40 3.40 -14.64
C GLU A 209 12.25 4.50 -13.98
N TYR A 210 13.53 4.57 -14.35
CA TYR A 210 14.40 5.71 -14.05
C TYR A 210 15.45 5.86 -15.16
N PRO A 211 15.79 7.08 -15.64
CA PRO A 211 15.49 8.42 -15.10
C PRO A 211 14.03 8.88 -15.10
N ARG A 212 13.62 9.65 -14.08
CA ARG A 212 12.27 10.24 -13.92
C ARG A 212 12.28 11.77 -13.83
N TYR A 213 11.15 12.38 -14.19
CA TYR A 213 11.01 13.83 -14.34
C TYR A 213 9.62 14.32 -13.91
N ASP A 214 9.22 13.95 -12.70
CA ASP A 214 7.84 14.12 -12.22
C ASP A 214 7.81 15.04 -10.99
N LEU A 215 6.83 15.96 -10.93
CA LEU A 215 6.53 16.74 -9.73
C LEU A 215 5.37 16.06 -8.98
N ASP A 216 5.58 14.81 -8.57
CA ASP A 216 4.55 13.99 -7.94
C ASP A 216 4.32 14.38 -6.47
N ILE A 217 3.63 15.51 -6.27
CA ILE A 217 3.28 16.05 -4.95
C ILE A 217 1.82 16.49 -4.87
N CYS A 218 1.26 16.44 -3.67
CA CYS A 218 -0.01 17.04 -3.33
C CYS A 218 0.04 17.49 -1.86
N LEU A 219 -0.51 18.67 -1.59
CA LEU A 219 -0.60 19.22 -0.25
C LEU A 219 -2.03 19.22 0.25
N PHE A 220 -2.18 18.77 1.49
CA PHE A 220 -3.41 18.78 2.25
C PHE A 220 -3.20 19.52 3.57
N ARG A 221 -4.28 19.78 4.30
CA ARG A 221 -4.23 20.24 5.68
C ARG A 221 -5.23 19.48 6.53
N ALA A 222 -4.80 19.07 7.71
CA ALA A 222 -5.69 18.45 8.70
C ALA A 222 -6.42 19.53 9.51
N TYR A 223 -7.70 19.29 9.78
CA TYR A 223 -8.57 20.16 10.55
C TYR A 223 -9.21 19.41 11.71
N GLU A 224 -9.47 20.13 12.80
CA GLU A 224 -10.36 19.72 13.88
C GLU A 224 -11.24 20.91 14.28
N ASN A 225 -12.54 20.67 14.45
CA ASN A 225 -13.52 21.72 14.79
C ASN A 225 -13.43 22.92 13.84
N ASP A 226 -13.31 22.66 12.53
CA ASP A 226 -13.18 23.65 11.45
C ASP A 226 -11.98 24.60 11.57
N LYS A 227 -10.94 24.21 12.32
CA LYS A 227 -9.67 24.94 12.40
C LYS A 227 -8.49 24.06 11.99
N PRO A 228 -7.45 24.62 11.34
CA PRO A 228 -6.18 23.92 11.15
C PRO A 228 -5.69 23.32 12.46
N VAL A 229 -5.26 22.07 12.42
CA VAL A 229 -4.66 21.46 13.60
C VAL A 229 -3.28 22.08 13.85
N HIS A 230 -2.95 22.32 15.10
CA HIS A 230 -1.59 22.70 15.49
C HIS A 230 -0.86 21.45 16.00
N VAL A 231 0.25 21.09 15.34
CA VAL A 231 1.02 19.89 15.64
C VAL A 231 2.41 20.23 16.16
N GLU A 232 2.86 19.50 17.18
CA GLU A 232 4.19 19.66 17.74
C GLU A 232 5.30 19.01 16.88
N ASN A 233 4.96 17.97 16.13
CA ASN A 233 5.89 17.20 15.30
C ASN A 233 5.54 17.41 13.83
N TYR A 234 6.46 18.03 13.11
CA TYR A 234 6.42 18.24 11.66
C TYR A 234 7.84 18.30 11.11
N LEU A 235 8.04 17.90 9.86
CA LEU A 235 9.34 17.89 9.22
C LEU A 235 9.67 19.27 8.65
N ARG A 236 10.84 19.78 9.02
CA ARG A 236 11.37 21.03 8.46
C ARG A 236 11.90 20.77 7.06
N PHE A 237 11.55 21.61 6.10
CA PHE A 237 12.11 21.53 4.75
C PHE A 237 13.58 21.93 4.74
N ASN A 238 14.41 21.09 4.13
CA ASN A 238 15.74 21.46 3.69
C ASN A 238 15.63 21.94 2.23
N PRO A 239 16.00 23.20 1.90
CA PRO A 239 15.83 23.72 0.55
C PRO A 239 16.90 23.22 -0.45
N ASP A 240 17.95 22.58 0.04
CA ASP A 240 19.12 22.18 -0.76
C ASP A 240 19.03 20.70 -1.21
N GLY A 241 18.03 19.94 -0.74
CA GLY A 241 17.89 18.53 -1.07
C GLY A 241 19.01 17.64 -0.49
N PRO A 242 19.05 16.35 -0.87
CA PRO A 242 20.15 15.45 -0.55
C PRO A 242 21.31 15.59 -1.56
N GLN A 243 22.49 15.11 -1.16
CA GLN A 243 23.67 14.99 -2.03
C GLN A 243 24.01 13.53 -2.31
N ASP A 244 24.80 13.27 -3.37
CA ASP A 244 25.33 11.92 -3.65
C ASP A 244 26.11 11.38 -2.45
N GLY A 245 25.78 10.16 -2.03
CA GLY A 245 26.35 9.47 -0.88
C GLY A 245 25.70 9.81 0.46
N ASP A 246 24.74 10.73 0.54
CA ASP A 246 24.07 11.06 1.79
C ASP A 246 23.30 9.86 2.35
N LEU A 247 23.42 9.64 3.66
CA LEU A 247 22.53 8.74 4.39
C LEU A 247 21.17 9.41 4.56
N ILE A 248 20.14 8.73 4.08
CA ILE A 248 18.74 9.14 4.22
C ILE A 248 17.91 8.07 4.93
N PHE A 249 16.75 8.49 5.43
CA PHE A 249 15.74 7.64 6.04
C PHE A 249 14.40 7.86 5.36
N VAL A 250 13.66 6.78 5.15
CA VAL A 250 12.29 6.81 4.63
C VAL A 250 11.37 6.33 5.74
N SER A 251 10.39 7.17 6.11
CA SER A 251 9.39 6.81 7.11
C SER A 251 8.02 6.68 6.47
N GLY A 252 7.52 5.47 6.35
CA GLY A 252 6.41 5.16 5.46
C GLY A 252 5.53 4.02 5.89
N HIS A 253 4.44 3.81 5.15
CA HIS A 253 3.47 2.74 5.35
C HIS A 253 3.55 1.76 4.18
N PRO A 254 4.61 0.95 4.07
CA PRO A 254 4.68 -0.09 3.04
C PRO A 254 3.49 -1.02 3.16
N GLY A 255 2.78 -1.28 2.06
CA GLY A 255 1.56 -2.08 1.99
C GLY A 255 1.76 -3.52 2.44
N ASN A 256 2.42 -4.34 1.64
CA ASN A 256 2.69 -5.73 1.95
C ASN A 256 4.03 -6.17 1.36
N THR A 257 4.75 -7.03 2.08
CA THR A 257 5.84 -7.83 1.50
C THR A 257 5.62 -9.30 1.81
N ASP A 258 6.29 -10.14 1.05
CA ASP A 258 6.18 -11.58 1.08
C ASP A 258 7.55 -12.26 1.28
N ARG A 259 8.45 -11.58 2.00
CA ARG A 259 9.82 -12.03 2.25
C ARG A 259 9.85 -13.19 3.24
N LEU A 260 8.87 -13.31 4.12
CA LEU A 260 8.80 -14.41 5.09
C LEU A 260 8.04 -15.63 4.55
N ASN A 261 7.55 -15.59 3.30
CA ASN A 261 6.90 -16.72 2.68
C ASN A 261 7.86 -17.88 2.39
N THR A 262 7.34 -19.10 2.51
CA THR A 262 8.02 -20.30 2.03
C THR A 262 8.13 -20.27 0.50
N VAL A 263 9.09 -21.01 -0.05
CA VAL A 263 9.23 -21.19 -1.50
C VAL A 263 7.92 -21.64 -2.12
N GLU A 264 7.27 -22.64 -1.53
CA GLU A 264 6.00 -23.17 -2.02
C GLU A 264 4.89 -22.11 -2.07
N HIS A 265 4.82 -21.22 -1.07
CA HIS A 265 3.86 -20.11 -1.10
C HIS A 265 4.18 -19.14 -2.24
N LEU A 266 5.45 -18.81 -2.45
CA LEU A 266 5.86 -17.97 -3.58
C LEU A 266 5.57 -18.64 -4.93
N GLU A 267 5.71 -19.96 -5.05
CA GLU A 267 5.32 -20.71 -6.24
C GLU A 267 3.81 -20.70 -6.45
N PHE A 268 3.01 -20.79 -5.38
CA PHE A 268 1.56 -20.60 -5.48
C PHE A 268 1.19 -19.20 -6.00
N PHE A 269 1.95 -18.17 -5.63
CA PHE A 269 1.78 -16.84 -6.21
C PHE A 269 2.11 -16.80 -7.71
N ARG A 270 3.29 -17.32 -8.07
CA ARG A 270 3.77 -17.42 -9.46
C ARG A 270 2.78 -18.16 -10.37
N ASP A 271 2.27 -19.30 -9.90
CA ASP A 271 1.58 -20.27 -10.75
C ASP A 271 0.05 -20.13 -10.72
N TYR A 272 -0.54 -19.59 -9.65
CA TYR A 272 -2.00 -19.51 -9.48
C TYR A 272 -2.52 -18.10 -9.22
N THR A 273 -1.82 -17.29 -8.41
CA THR A 273 -2.35 -16.00 -7.96
C THR A 273 -2.13 -14.90 -9.00
N TYR A 274 -0.88 -14.67 -9.41
CA TYR A 274 -0.56 -13.58 -10.34
C TYR A 274 -1.11 -13.79 -11.75
N PRO A 275 -1.14 -15.01 -12.31
CA PRO A 275 -1.81 -15.22 -13.60
C PRO A 275 -3.28 -14.79 -13.59
N PHE A 276 -4.04 -15.14 -12.54
CA PHE A 276 -5.44 -14.73 -12.40
C PHE A 276 -5.59 -13.21 -12.22
N THR A 277 -4.75 -12.60 -11.37
CA THR A 277 -4.77 -11.15 -11.13
C THR A 277 -4.45 -10.38 -12.41
N LEU A 278 -3.41 -10.78 -13.15
CA LEU A 278 -3.03 -10.15 -14.41
C LEU A 278 -4.11 -10.29 -15.48
N ASN A 279 -4.78 -11.44 -15.57
CA ASN A 279 -5.91 -11.60 -16.48
C ASN A 279 -7.06 -10.62 -16.13
N SER A 280 -7.41 -10.53 -14.85
CA SER A 280 -8.43 -9.62 -14.35
C SER A 280 -8.09 -8.15 -14.62
N LEU A 281 -6.83 -7.75 -14.42
CA LEU A 281 -6.37 -6.39 -14.66
C LEU A 281 -6.40 -6.02 -16.15
N ARG A 282 -5.88 -6.89 -17.02
CA ARG A 282 -5.89 -6.66 -18.49
C ARG A 282 -7.32 -6.51 -19.02
N ARG A 283 -8.25 -7.36 -18.56
CA ARG A 283 -9.66 -7.26 -18.92
C ARG A 283 -10.25 -5.89 -18.55
N ARG A 284 -10.02 -5.45 -17.32
CA ARG A 284 -10.53 -4.17 -16.80
C ARG A 284 -9.90 -2.97 -17.49
N GLU A 285 -8.61 -3.04 -17.81
CA GLU A 285 -7.90 -2.00 -18.57
C GLU A 285 -8.52 -1.80 -19.95
N VAL A 286 -8.76 -2.88 -20.69
CA VAL A 286 -9.43 -2.81 -22.00
C VAL A 286 -10.82 -2.20 -21.86
N LEU A 287 -11.61 -2.65 -20.89
CA LEU A 287 -12.95 -2.11 -20.63
C LEU A 287 -12.92 -0.60 -20.39
N LEU A 288 -12.03 -0.13 -19.51
CA LEU A 288 -11.97 1.28 -19.12
C LEU A 288 -11.36 2.16 -20.23
N ASN A 289 -10.39 1.68 -21.00
CA ASN A 289 -9.92 2.38 -22.18
C ASN A 289 -11.06 2.58 -23.19
N THR A 290 -11.80 1.50 -23.54
CA THR A 290 -12.94 1.58 -24.46
C THR A 290 -14.10 2.43 -23.93
N TYR A 291 -14.25 2.56 -22.62
CA TYR A 291 -15.21 3.51 -22.02
C TYR A 291 -14.73 4.96 -22.16
N SER A 292 -13.45 5.19 -21.87
CA SER A 292 -12.80 6.51 -21.90
C SER A 292 -12.81 7.12 -23.30
N GLU A 293 -12.52 6.32 -24.33
CA GLU A 293 -12.50 6.72 -25.74
C GLU A 293 -13.85 7.27 -26.27
N ARG A 294 -14.95 7.06 -25.54
CA ARG A 294 -16.29 7.50 -25.97
C ARG A 294 -16.49 9.01 -25.82
N SER A 295 -15.84 9.64 -24.83
CA SER A 295 -15.87 11.10 -24.61
C SER A 295 -14.89 11.52 -23.53
N ALA A 296 -14.47 12.79 -23.55
CA ALA A 296 -13.62 13.38 -22.50
C ALA A 296 -14.23 13.27 -21.08
N GLU A 297 -15.56 13.32 -20.94
CA GLU A 297 -16.20 13.13 -19.62
C GLU A 297 -16.10 11.68 -19.13
N ASN A 298 -16.14 10.70 -20.03
CA ASN A 298 -15.95 9.30 -19.65
C ASN A 298 -14.50 9.04 -19.26
N GLU A 299 -13.55 9.59 -20.02
CA GLU A 299 -12.13 9.54 -19.69
C GLU A 299 -11.88 10.13 -18.30
N ARG A 300 -12.37 11.35 -18.04
CA ARG A 300 -12.29 11.97 -16.72
C ARG A 300 -12.86 11.04 -15.65
N ARG A 301 -14.07 10.50 -15.82
CA ARG A 301 -14.73 9.62 -14.84
C ARG A 301 -13.94 8.34 -14.54
N ALA A 302 -13.28 7.76 -15.54
CA ALA A 302 -12.54 6.51 -15.42
C ALA A 302 -11.05 6.69 -15.05
N HIS A 303 -10.52 7.92 -15.13
CA HIS A 303 -9.09 8.22 -15.02
C HIS A 303 -8.40 7.56 -13.82
N ASP A 304 -8.85 7.85 -12.60
CA ASP A 304 -8.26 7.29 -11.36
C ASP A 304 -8.28 5.74 -11.33
N GLN A 305 -9.41 5.14 -11.74
CA GLN A 305 -9.53 3.68 -11.78
C GLN A 305 -8.61 3.05 -12.83
N LEU A 306 -8.51 3.67 -14.00
CA LEU A 306 -7.65 3.22 -15.08
C LEU A 306 -6.18 3.35 -14.69
N PHE A 307 -5.79 4.46 -14.04
CA PHE A 307 -4.47 4.67 -13.47
C PHE A 307 -4.11 3.55 -12.48
N GLY A 308 -4.97 3.29 -11.50
CA GLY A 308 -4.75 2.23 -10.51
C GLY A 308 -4.61 0.83 -11.14
N ILE A 309 -5.39 0.54 -12.18
CA ILE A 309 -5.31 -0.72 -12.94
C ILE A 309 -3.99 -0.84 -13.71
N LYS A 310 -3.57 0.20 -14.43
CA LYS A 310 -2.30 0.23 -15.19
C LYS A 310 -1.11 0.06 -14.26
N ASN A 311 -1.09 0.82 -13.16
CA ASN A 311 -0.07 0.73 -12.12
C ASN A 311 0.02 -0.69 -11.54
N SER A 312 -1.12 -1.25 -11.12
CA SER A 312 -1.18 -2.62 -10.60
C SER A 312 -0.71 -3.64 -11.63
N ARG A 313 -1.09 -3.49 -12.92
CA ARG A 313 -0.66 -4.40 -13.98
C ARG A 313 0.86 -4.37 -14.14
N LYS A 314 1.48 -3.19 -14.22
CA LYS A 314 2.94 -3.06 -14.39
C LYS A 314 3.67 -3.64 -13.18
N ALA A 315 3.21 -3.36 -11.97
CA ALA A 315 3.72 -3.95 -10.74
C ALA A 315 3.65 -5.49 -10.74
N TYR A 316 2.47 -6.08 -10.99
CA TYR A 316 2.30 -7.55 -11.01
C TYR A 316 3.09 -8.23 -12.13
N ILE A 317 3.35 -7.57 -13.25
CA ILE A 317 4.25 -8.09 -14.29
C ILE A 317 5.68 -8.19 -13.74
N GLY A 318 6.20 -7.15 -13.10
CA GLY A 318 7.54 -7.17 -12.51
C GLY A 318 7.67 -8.14 -11.34
N LEU A 319 6.65 -8.22 -10.48
CA LEU A 319 6.56 -9.21 -9.40
C LEU A 319 6.60 -10.64 -9.93
N LEU A 320 5.82 -10.94 -10.98
CA LEU A 320 5.81 -12.26 -11.61
C LEU A 320 7.16 -12.57 -12.26
N ALA A 321 7.76 -11.60 -12.95
CA ALA A 321 9.09 -11.77 -13.54
C ALA A 321 10.14 -12.10 -12.47
N GLY A 322 10.09 -11.43 -11.30
CA GLY A 322 10.97 -11.74 -10.17
C GLY A 322 10.81 -13.16 -9.63
N LEU A 323 9.59 -13.70 -9.58
CA LEU A 323 9.35 -15.09 -9.18
C LEU A 323 9.70 -16.13 -10.26
N GLN A 324 9.78 -15.70 -11.52
CA GLN A 324 10.24 -16.52 -12.64
C GLN A 324 11.76 -16.50 -12.80
N ASP A 325 12.46 -15.57 -12.14
CA ASP A 325 13.91 -15.52 -12.11
C ASP A 325 14.47 -16.69 -11.25
N PRO A 326 15.21 -17.65 -11.84
CA PRO A 326 15.76 -18.77 -11.11
C PRO A 326 16.78 -18.36 -10.05
N VAL A 327 17.47 -17.22 -10.20
CA VAL A 327 18.45 -16.73 -9.21
C VAL A 327 17.74 -16.25 -7.95
N ILE A 328 16.66 -15.47 -8.10
CA ILE A 328 15.86 -14.99 -6.97
C ILE A 328 15.24 -16.17 -6.23
N LEU A 329 14.56 -17.07 -6.96
CA LEU A 329 13.90 -18.22 -6.35
C LEU A 329 14.90 -19.18 -5.69
N LYS A 330 16.08 -19.39 -6.30
CA LYS A 330 17.15 -20.20 -5.70
C LYS A 330 17.65 -19.60 -4.39
N LYS A 331 17.82 -18.28 -4.30
CA LYS A 331 18.23 -17.62 -3.05
C LYS A 331 17.21 -17.82 -1.92
N LYS A 332 15.91 -17.80 -2.25
CA LYS A 332 14.82 -18.14 -1.32
C LYS A 332 14.89 -19.61 -0.90
N ALA A 333 15.05 -20.52 -1.86
CA ALA A 333 15.16 -21.95 -1.59
C ALA A 333 16.35 -22.30 -0.71
N ASP A 334 17.51 -21.68 -0.95
CA ASP A 334 18.70 -21.90 -0.12
C ASP A 334 18.53 -21.39 1.31
N SER A 335 17.89 -20.23 1.47
CA SER A 335 17.60 -19.65 2.79
C SER A 335 16.62 -20.54 3.57
N GLU A 336 15.56 -21.03 2.92
CA GLU A 336 14.61 -21.95 3.53
C GLU A 336 15.26 -23.30 3.86
N ALA A 337 16.05 -23.88 2.94
CA ALA A 337 16.74 -25.14 3.17
C ALA A 337 17.71 -25.05 4.35
N ALA A 338 18.43 -23.93 4.49
CA ALA A 338 19.30 -23.68 5.63
C ALA A 338 18.53 -23.64 6.95
N LEU A 339 17.37 -22.98 7.00
CA LEU A 339 16.52 -22.95 8.20
C LEU A 339 15.98 -24.35 8.54
N ARG A 340 15.44 -25.06 7.54
CA ARG A 340 14.97 -26.45 7.70
C ARG A 340 16.07 -27.36 8.23
N GLN A 341 17.29 -27.21 7.73
CA GLN A 341 18.44 -28.00 8.19
C GLN A 341 18.79 -27.70 9.65
N ARG A 342 18.79 -26.43 10.07
CA ARG A 342 19.02 -26.08 11.48
C ARG A 342 17.95 -26.69 12.39
N VAL A 343 16.69 -26.64 11.96
CA VAL A 343 15.58 -27.26 12.69
C VAL A 343 15.73 -28.78 12.78
N SER A 344 16.08 -29.45 11.68
CA SER A 344 16.19 -30.92 11.63
C SER A 344 17.38 -31.50 12.41
N THR A 345 18.44 -30.72 12.61
CA THR A 345 19.62 -31.15 13.39
C THR A 345 19.45 -31.05 14.91
N ASP A 346 18.41 -30.36 15.39
CA ASP A 346 18.09 -30.24 16.81
C ASP A 346 16.77 -30.96 17.10
N PRO A 347 16.77 -32.05 17.89
CA PRO A 347 15.56 -32.81 18.22
C PRO A 347 14.46 -31.96 18.90
N GLN A 348 14.83 -30.96 19.70
CA GLN A 348 13.86 -30.06 20.34
C GLN A 348 13.20 -29.14 19.31
N LEU A 349 13.98 -28.58 18.37
CA LEU A 349 13.44 -27.75 17.29
C LEU A 349 12.61 -28.58 16.31
N THR A 350 13.07 -29.79 15.97
CA THR A 350 12.33 -30.72 15.10
C THR A 350 10.95 -31.03 15.69
N SER A 351 10.91 -31.38 16.98
CA SER A 351 9.64 -31.68 17.66
C SER A 351 8.71 -30.47 17.75
N ALA A 352 9.25 -29.25 17.85
CA ALA A 352 8.45 -28.04 18.02
C ALA A 352 7.97 -27.42 16.69
N TYR A 353 8.77 -27.54 15.63
CA TYR A 353 8.61 -26.74 14.40
C TYR A 353 8.70 -27.54 13.09
N GLY A 354 9.12 -28.81 13.12
CA GLY A 354 9.43 -29.58 11.92
C GLY A 354 8.23 -29.83 10.98
N ASP A 355 7.00 -29.77 11.50
CA ASP A 355 5.76 -29.97 10.76
C ASP A 355 5.23 -28.70 10.06
N ALA A 356 5.82 -27.54 10.33
CA ALA A 356 5.29 -26.26 9.88
C ALA A 356 5.20 -26.15 8.36
N TRP A 357 6.25 -26.56 7.63
CA TRP A 357 6.26 -26.50 6.17
C TRP A 357 5.25 -27.46 5.53
N GLN A 358 5.04 -28.64 6.11
CA GLN A 358 4.01 -29.57 5.63
C GLN A 358 2.60 -28.99 5.85
N THR A 359 2.41 -28.23 6.92
CA THR A 359 1.14 -27.51 7.16
C THR A 359 0.89 -26.44 6.10
N VAL A 360 1.94 -25.71 5.67
CA VAL A 360 1.84 -24.76 4.56
C VAL A 360 1.44 -25.45 3.25
N HIS A 361 2.09 -26.57 2.91
CA HIS A 361 1.72 -27.39 1.75
C HIS A 361 0.24 -27.78 1.77
N ASN A 362 -0.19 -28.40 2.88
CA ASN A 362 -1.55 -28.90 3.03
C ASN A 362 -2.60 -27.78 2.91
N ALA A 363 -2.30 -26.58 3.40
CA ALA A 363 -3.19 -25.43 3.28
C ALA A 363 -3.40 -25.05 1.81
N PHE A 364 -2.35 -24.94 0.99
CA PHE A 364 -2.51 -24.60 -0.43
C PHE A 364 -3.20 -25.70 -1.23
N GLU A 365 -2.91 -26.98 -0.96
CA GLU A 365 -3.66 -28.08 -1.56
C GLU A 365 -5.15 -28.02 -1.21
N ALA A 366 -5.49 -27.66 0.03
CA ALA A 366 -6.87 -27.45 0.44
C ALA A 366 -7.54 -26.25 -0.25
N TYR A 367 -6.78 -25.20 -0.59
CA TYR A 367 -7.32 -23.99 -1.22
C TYR A 367 -7.70 -24.19 -2.68
N LYS A 368 -6.84 -24.86 -3.46
CA LYS A 368 -6.97 -25.01 -4.92
C LYS A 368 -8.39 -25.35 -5.40
N PRO A 369 -9.14 -26.32 -4.81
CA PRO A 369 -10.45 -26.72 -5.30
C PRO A 369 -11.54 -25.65 -5.21
N PHE A 370 -11.37 -24.63 -4.36
CA PHE A 370 -12.39 -23.58 -4.17
C PHE A 370 -11.85 -22.15 -4.35
N ALA A 371 -10.60 -22.00 -4.77
CA ALA A 371 -9.93 -20.70 -4.90
C ALA A 371 -10.64 -19.74 -5.86
N ILE A 372 -11.10 -20.24 -7.02
CA ILE A 372 -11.81 -19.44 -8.01
C ILE A 372 -13.14 -18.93 -7.43
N GLU A 373 -13.96 -19.83 -6.89
CA GLU A 373 -15.26 -19.46 -6.31
C GLU A 373 -15.09 -18.45 -5.16
N TYR A 374 -14.12 -18.68 -4.27
CA TYR A 374 -13.77 -17.75 -3.21
C TYR A 374 -13.40 -16.35 -3.75
N ARG A 375 -12.54 -16.28 -4.77
CA ARG A 375 -12.11 -15.00 -5.38
C ARG A 375 -13.26 -14.22 -6.00
N PHE A 376 -14.22 -14.91 -6.62
CA PHE A 376 -15.38 -14.27 -7.23
C PHE A 376 -16.41 -13.80 -6.21
N LEU A 377 -16.74 -14.62 -5.21
CA LEU A 377 -17.81 -14.33 -4.27
C LEU A 377 -17.32 -13.54 -3.04
N GLU A 378 -16.43 -14.11 -2.22
CA GLU A 378 -15.92 -13.42 -1.03
C GLU A 378 -14.92 -12.32 -1.41
N GLY A 379 -13.97 -12.65 -2.30
CA GLY A 379 -13.02 -11.70 -2.88
C GLY A 379 -13.68 -10.62 -3.74
N GLY A 380 -14.96 -10.79 -4.11
CA GLY A 380 -15.77 -9.76 -4.77
C GLY A 380 -15.45 -9.54 -6.25
N THR A 381 -14.66 -10.41 -6.89
CA THR A 381 -14.31 -10.24 -8.32
C THR A 381 -15.54 -10.24 -9.22
N ALA A 382 -16.63 -10.92 -8.85
CA ALA A 382 -17.89 -10.96 -9.60
C ALA A 382 -18.72 -9.67 -9.49
N PHE A 383 -18.43 -8.82 -8.51
CA PHE A 383 -19.28 -7.67 -8.14
C PHE A 383 -18.48 -6.36 -8.13
N ASN A 384 -17.82 -6.05 -9.25
CA ASN A 384 -16.96 -4.86 -9.41
C ASN A 384 -17.77 -3.57 -9.58
N THR A 385 -18.56 -3.21 -8.56
CA THR A 385 -19.30 -1.96 -8.45
C THR A 385 -19.28 -1.48 -7.00
N ARG A 386 -19.15 -0.17 -6.82
CA ARG A 386 -19.21 0.46 -5.50
C ARG A 386 -20.55 0.21 -4.82
N LEU A 387 -21.64 0.15 -5.58
CA LEU A 387 -22.99 -0.02 -5.05
C LEU A 387 -23.21 -1.41 -4.42
N PHE A 388 -22.64 -2.47 -5.01
CA PHE A 388 -22.67 -3.78 -4.36
C PHE A 388 -21.79 -3.81 -3.11
N GLY A 389 -20.61 -3.18 -3.14
CA GLY A 389 -19.75 -3.04 -1.95
C GLY A 389 -20.47 -2.37 -0.77
N ILE A 390 -21.21 -1.29 -1.05
CA ILE A 390 -22.09 -0.60 -0.08
C ILE A 390 -23.17 -1.55 0.42
N ALA A 391 -23.89 -2.23 -0.47
CA ALA A 391 -24.96 -3.14 -0.10
C ALA A 391 -24.48 -4.28 0.80
N ARG A 392 -23.38 -4.95 0.42
CA ARG A 392 -22.76 -6.02 1.21
C ARG A 392 -22.32 -5.51 2.58
N THR A 393 -21.73 -4.31 2.64
CA THR A 393 -21.34 -3.69 3.91
C THR A 393 -22.54 -3.47 4.83
N ILE A 394 -23.65 -2.95 4.30
CA ILE A 394 -24.88 -2.74 5.07
C ILE A 394 -25.46 -4.06 5.58
N VAL A 395 -25.55 -5.07 4.71
CA VAL A 395 -26.06 -6.40 5.06
C VAL A 395 -25.22 -7.03 6.17
N ARG A 396 -23.90 -7.03 6.01
CA ARG A 396 -23.00 -7.59 7.02
C ARG A 396 -23.01 -6.76 8.30
N LEU A 397 -23.02 -5.42 8.22
CA LEU A 397 -23.08 -4.55 9.40
C LEU A 397 -24.32 -4.83 10.23
N ALA A 398 -25.47 -5.03 9.59
CA ALA A 398 -26.72 -5.37 10.27
C ALA A 398 -26.63 -6.71 11.04
N ASP A 399 -26.02 -7.74 10.44
CA ASP A 399 -25.84 -9.04 11.10
C ASP A 399 -24.75 -9.01 12.19
N GLU A 400 -23.61 -8.36 11.93
CA GLU A 400 -22.50 -8.30 12.89
C GLU A 400 -22.84 -7.43 14.11
N SER A 401 -23.64 -6.37 13.94
CA SER A 401 -24.04 -5.50 15.04
C SER A 401 -24.94 -6.19 16.08
N GLN A 402 -25.53 -7.34 15.75
CA GLN A 402 -26.30 -8.16 16.70
C GLN A 402 -25.41 -9.04 17.59
N LYS A 403 -24.12 -9.15 17.27
CA LYS A 403 -23.18 -10.00 17.98
C LYS A 403 -22.39 -9.19 19.02
N PRO A 404 -21.96 -9.82 20.13
CA PRO A 404 -20.92 -9.27 20.99
C PRO A 404 -19.69 -8.88 20.16
N ASN A 405 -18.98 -7.81 20.55
CA ASN A 405 -17.82 -7.32 19.80
C ASN A 405 -16.76 -8.41 19.54
N ALA A 406 -16.53 -9.29 20.52
CA ALA A 406 -15.61 -10.42 20.41
C ALA A 406 -15.97 -11.39 19.26
N ASP A 407 -17.25 -11.53 18.93
CA ASP A 407 -17.73 -12.47 17.91
C ASP A 407 -17.85 -11.83 16.51
N ARG A 408 -17.72 -10.50 16.43
CA ARG A 408 -17.82 -9.78 15.16
C ARG A 408 -16.66 -10.09 14.24
N LEU A 409 -16.95 -10.12 12.95
CA LEU A 409 -15.91 -10.00 11.93
C LEU A 409 -15.07 -8.73 12.17
N ARG A 410 -13.77 -8.82 11.89
CA ARG A 410 -12.79 -7.77 12.18
C ARG A 410 -13.19 -6.42 11.57
N GLU A 411 -13.75 -6.43 10.39
CA GLU A 411 -14.17 -5.23 9.64
C GLU A 411 -15.32 -4.47 10.33
N TYR A 412 -16.10 -5.17 11.16
CA TYR A 412 -17.32 -4.67 11.83
C TYR A 412 -17.18 -4.60 13.36
N ARG A 413 -15.97 -4.83 13.88
CA ARG A 413 -15.65 -4.63 15.29
C ARG A 413 -15.82 -3.17 15.69
N GLU A 414 -16.14 -2.94 16.95
CA GLU A 414 -16.49 -1.62 17.48
C GLU A 414 -15.39 -0.58 17.27
N SER A 415 -14.12 -0.97 17.39
CA SER A 415 -12.98 -0.07 17.17
C SER A 415 -12.81 0.39 15.72
N ASN A 416 -13.47 -0.26 14.75
CA ASN A 416 -13.39 0.08 13.33
C ASN A 416 -14.67 0.76 12.79
N LEU A 417 -15.77 0.79 13.55
CA LEU A 417 -17.08 1.21 13.06
C LEU A 417 -17.11 2.65 12.54
N GLU A 418 -16.39 3.57 13.16
CA GLU A 418 -16.38 4.97 12.73
C GLU A 418 -15.77 5.12 11.32
N SER A 419 -14.63 4.45 11.09
CA SER A 419 -13.94 4.41 9.80
C SER A 419 -14.79 3.73 8.73
N LEU A 420 -15.44 2.61 9.09
CA LEU A 420 -16.38 1.92 8.20
C LEU A 420 -17.55 2.83 7.80
N LYS A 421 -18.12 3.57 8.75
CA LYS A 421 -19.23 4.50 8.51
C LYS A 421 -18.81 5.71 7.67
N GLN A 422 -17.62 6.26 7.87
CA GLN A 422 -17.08 7.33 7.03
C GLN A 422 -17.05 6.92 5.56
N GLN A 423 -16.51 5.74 5.25
CA GLN A 423 -16.50 5.21 3.88
C GLN A 423 -17.92 4.92 3.35
N LEU A 424 -18.77 4.30 4.18
CA LEU A 424 -20.14 3.97 3.81
C LEU A 424 -20.97 5.21 3.45
N TYR A 425 -20.75 6.32 4.17
CA TYR A 425 -21.48 7.58 3.99
C TYR A 425 -20.76 8.59 3.10
N SER A 426 -19.70 8.17 2.42
CA SER A 426 -18.99 8.99 1.44
C SER A 426 -19.94 9.55 0.38
N THR A 427 -19.88 10.87 0.19
CA THR A 427 -20.61 11.61 -0.85
C THR A 427 -19.91 11.61 -2.20
N ALA A 428 -18.81 10.85 -2.34
CA ALA A 428 -18.10 10.72 -3.61
C ALA A 428 -19.09 10.38 -4.75
N PRO A 429 -18.92 10.96 -5.96
CA PRO A 429 -19.81 10.70 -7.08
C PRO A 429 -19.97 9.21 -7.40
N VAL A 430 -21.15 8.85 -7.92
CA VAL A 430 -21.44 7.52 -8.46
C VAL A 430 -21.92 7.69 -9.90
N TYR A 431 -21.08 7.33 -10.85
CA TYR A 431 -21.37 7.45 -12.27
C TYR A 431 -22.09 6.19 -12.75
N GLU A 432 -23.41 6.30 -12.95
CA GLU A 432 -24.28 5.17 -13.24
C GLU A 432 -23.84 4.36 -14.47
N ASP A 433 -23.44 5.04 -15.54
CA ASP A 433 -22.94 4.44 -16.78
C ASP A 433 -21.65 3.63 -16.57
N LEU A 434 -20.69 4.19 -15.83
CA LEU A 434 -19.44 3.51 -15.48
C LEU A 434 -19.70 2.31 -14.56
N GLU A 435 -20.57 2.46 -13.56
CA GLU A 435 -20.91 1.36 -12.64
C GLU A 435 -21.63 0.21 -13.37
N MET A 436 -22.53 0.51 -14.32
CA MET A 436 -23.21 -0.50 -15.12
C MET A 436 -22.22 -1.32 -15.95
N ILE A 437 -21.30 -0.69 -16.69
CA ILE A 437 -20.36 -1.44 -17.54
C ILE A 437 -19.39 -2.28 -16.73
N ARG A 438 -18.92 -1.78 -15.58
CA ARG A 438 -18.00 -2.50 -14.70
C ARG A 438 -18.67 -3.70 -14.05
N PHE A 439 -19.92 -3.53 -13.62
CA PHE A 439 -20.67 -4.63 -13.01
C PHE A 439 -21.06 -5.69 -14.03
N ALA A 440 -21.49 -5.28 -15.23
CA ALA A 440 -21.79 -6.21 -16.31
C ALA A 440 -20.54 -7.03 -16.70
N ASP A 441 -19.39 -6.36 -16.81
CA ASP A 441 -18.11 -7.03 -17.10
C ASP A 441 -17.73 -8.04 -16.03
N SER A 442 -17.84 -7.69 -14.75
CA SER A 442 -17.50 -8.61 -13.66
C SER A 442 -18.44 -9.82 -13.56
N LEU A 443 -19.74 -9.61 -13.83
CA LEU A 443 -20.71 -10.70 -13.93
C LEU A 443 -20.41 -11.61 -15.13
N SER A 444 -19.98 -11.04 -16.25
CA SER A 444 -19.59 -11.79 -17.45
C SER A 444 -18.34 -12.63 -17.18
N HIS A 445 -17.31 -12.04 -16.54
CA HIS A 445 -16.11 -12.76 -16.13
C HIS A 445 -16.43 -13.92 -15.18
N TRP A 446 -17.37 -13.73 -14.25
CA TRP A 446 -17.80 -14.78 -13.35
C TRP A 446 -18.54 -15.92 -14.07
N LEU A 447 -19.45 -15.58 -14.99
CA LEU A 447 -20.14 -16.54 -15.85
C LEU A 447 -19.17 -17.34 -16.74
N GLU A 448 -18.15 -16.69 -17.31
CA GLU A 448 -17.09 -17.33 -18.09
C GLU A 448 -16.27 -18.31 -17.24
N ALA A 449 -15.98 -17.95 -15.99
CA ALA A 449 -15.11 -18.74 -15.11
C ALA A 449 -15.80 -19.98 -14.50
N LEU A 450 -17.06 -19.87 -14.07
CA LEU A 450 -17.79 -20.96 -13.42
C LEU A 450 -18.80 -21.67 -14.34
N GLY A 451 -19.17 -21.04 -15.45
CA GLY A 451 -20.16 -21.55 -16.39
C GLY A 451 -21.61 -21.28 -15.96
N PRO A 452 -22.57 -21.41 -16.90
CA PRO A 452 -23.98 -21.08 -16.67
C PRO A 452 -24.72 -22.06 -15.73
N ASN A 453 -24.13 -23.23 -15.47
CA ASN A 453 -24.72 -24.27 -14.62
C ASN A 453 -24.29 -24.16 -13.15
N ASP A 454 -23.36 -23.26 -12.82
CA ASP A 454 -23.04 -22.99 -11.42
C ASP A 454 -24.31 -22.53 -10.67
N PRO A 455 -24.63 -23.10 -9.49
CA PRO A 455 -25.87 -22.79 -8.79
C PRO A 455 -26.03 -21.32 -8.45
N THR A 456 -24.94 -20.64 -8.07
CA THR A 456 -24.98 -19.23 -7.66
C THR A 456 -25.10 -18.34 -8.89
N VAL A 457 -24.38 -18.64 -9.98
CA VAL A 457 -24.52 -17.95 -11.27
C VAL A 457 -25.95 -18.05 -11.78
N LYS A 458 -26.50 -19.27 -11.81
CA LYS A 458 -27.86 -19.54 -12.26
C LYS A 458 -28.91 -18.84 -11.39
N GLN A 459 -28.70 -18.81 -10.08
CA GLN A 459 -29.61 -18.11 -9.15
C GLN A 459 -29.62 -16.60 -9.38
N LEU A 460 -28.47 -15.98 -9.66
CA LEU A 460 -28.38 -14.53 -9.82
C LEU A 460 -28.74 -14.05 -11.22
N LEU A 461 -28.20 -14.67 -12.26
CA LEU A 461 -28.49 -14.28 -13.64
C LEU A 461 -29.90 -14.71 -14.05
N SER A 462 -30.41 -15.83 -13.53
CA SER A 462 -31.66 -16.44 -14.00
C SER A 462 -31.62 -16.62 -15.52
N ASP A 463 -32.42 -15.85 -16.24
CA ASP A 463 -32.59 -15.79 -17.69
C ASP A 463 -32.05 -14.48 -18.30
N LYS A 464 -31.48 -13.59 -17.47
CA LYS A 464 -30.95 -12.29 -17.89
C LYS A 464 -29.49 -12.40 -18.33
N SER A 465 -29.11 -11.55 -19.28
CA SER A 465 -27.70 -11.34 -19.57
C SER A 465 -27.02 -10.58 -18.42
N PRO A 466 -25.69 -10.68 -18.26
CA PRO A 466 -24.93 -9.83 -17.34
C PRO A 466 -25.21 -8.33 -17.51
N ASN A 467 -25.39 -7.86 -18.75
CA ASN A 467 -25.71 -6.46 -19.06
C ASN A 467 -27.10 -6.05 -18.54
N ASP A 468 -28.10 -6.90 -18.74
CA ASP A 468 -29.48 -6.61 -18.32
C ASP A 468 -29.58 -6.60 -16.80
N LEU A 469 -28.97 -7.59 -16.13
CA LEU A 469 -28.95 -7.64 -14.67
C LEU A 469 -28.22 -6.43 -14.09
N ALA A 470 -27.01 -6.11 -14.56
CA ALA A 470 -26.27 -4.95 -14.08
C ALA A 470 -27.07 -3.65 -14.28
N SER A 471 -27.68 -3.46 -15.45
CA SER A 471 -28.48 -2.27 -15.75
C SER A 471 -29.69 -2.13 -14.82
N GLU A 472 -30.41 -3.23 -14.58
CA GLU A 472 -31.56 -3.25 -13.67
C GLU A 472 -31.16 -2.90 -12.24
N LEU A 473 -30.10 -3.53 -11.72
CA LEU A 473 -29.68 -3.35 -10.33
C LEU A 473 -29.14 -1.93 -10.07
N ILE A 474 -28.33 -1.40 -10.97
CA ILE A 474 -27.72 -0.06 -10.81
C ILE A 474 -28.79 1.04 -10.96
N ARG A 475 -29.72 0.91 -11.91
CA ARG A 475 -30.80 1.89 -12.09
C ARG A 475 -31.80 1.85 -10.95
N GLY A 476 -32.17 0.66 -10.50
CA GLY A 476 -33.22 0.45 -9.50
C GLY A 476 -32.79 0.69 -8.06
N THR A 477 -31.49 0.71 -7.76
CA THR A 477 -31.00 0.92 -6.39
C THR A 477 -31.05 2.38 -5.96
N LYS A 478 -31.45 2.60 -4.70
CA LYS A 478 -31.44 3.87 -3.98
C LYS A 478 -30.13 4.10 -3.23
N LEU A 479 -29.19 3.14 -3.25
CA LEU A 479 -27.89 3.26 -2.58
C LEU A 479 -26.97 4.34 -3.20
N LYS A 480 -27.39 5.01 -4.28
CA LYS A 480 -26.74 6.26 -4.74
C LYS A 480 -26.93 7.39 -3.71
N ASP A 481 -28.04 7.39 -2.97
CA ASP A 481 -28.35 8.37 -1.93
C ASP A 481 -27.72 7.99 -0.58
N VAL A 482 -26.95 8.89 0.02
CA VAL A 482 -26.32 8.70 1.34
C VAL A 482 -27.37 8.62 2.45
N ALA A 483 -28.50 9.31 2.34
CA ALA A 483 -29.57 9.23 3.35
C ALA A 483 -30.17 7.83 3.42
N GLU A 484 -30.34 7.16 2.27
CA GLU A 484 -30.79 5.77 2.23
C GLU A 484 -29.76 4.81 2.84
N ARG A 485 -28.46 5.02 2.57
CA ARG A 485 -27.39 4.21 3.20
C ARG A 485 -27.43 4.35 4.73
N LYS A 486 -27.60 5.57 5.24
CA LYS A 486 -27.74 5.84 6.68
C LYS A 486 -28.97 5.15 7.25
N ARG A 487 -30.14 5.32 6.63
CA ARG A 487 -31.40 4.70 7.05
C ARG A 487 -31.27 3.18 7.17
N LEU A 488 -30.66 2.52 6.18
CA LEU A 488 -30.46 1.07 6.19
C LEU A 488 -29.43 0.64 7.26
N ALA A 489 -28.31 1.34 7.37
CA ALA A 489 -27.25 1.00 8.32
C ALA A 489 -27.68 1.21 9.79
N GLU A 490 -28.40 2.29 10.07
CA GLU A 490 -28.89 2.64 11.41
C GLU A 490 -30.17 1.86 11.79
N GLY A 491 -30.99 1.53 10.80
CA GLY A 491 -32.21 0.73 11.00
C GLY A 491 -31.95 -0.74 11.36
N GLY A 492 -30.72 -1.22 11.19
CA GLY A 492 -30.30 -2.56 11.57
C GLY A 492 -31.01 -3.69 10.80
N LYS A 493 -30.92 -4.91 11.33
CA LYS A 493 -31.33 -6.13 10.63
C LYS A 493 -32.77 -6.12 10.14
N ALA A 494 -33.73 -5.66 10.94
CA ALA A 494 -35.14 -5.65 10.54
C ALA A 494 -35.39 -4.76 9.30
N VAL A 495 -34.75 -3.59 9.24
CA VAL A 495 -34.90 -2.66 8.11
C VAL A 495 -34.19 -3.18 6.87
N VAL A 496 -33.00 -3.77 7.02
CA VAL A 496 -32.26 -4.39 5.91
C VAL A 496 -33.01 -5.61 5.37
N ASP A 497 -33.57 -6.46 6.24
CA ASP A 497 -34.30 -7.65 5.85
C ASP A 497 -35.64 -7.35 5.15
N ALA A 498 -36.25 -6.21 5.48
CA ALA A 498 -37.46 -5.71 4.82
C ALA A 498 -37.18 -4.86 3.56
N SER A 499 -35.90 -4.60 3.23
CA SER A 499 -35.55 -3.73 2.12
C SER A 499 -35.88 -4.37 0.76
N ASN A 500 -36.61 -3.62 -0.06
CA ASN A 500 -36.88 -3.96 -1.46
C ASN A 500 -35.85 -3.36 -2.43
N ASP A 501 -34.80 -2.70 -1.92
CA ASP A 501 -33.73 -2.19 -2.77
C ASP A 501 -33.06 -3.36 -3.52
N PRO A 502 -32.99 -3.31 -4.86
CA PRO A 502 -32.52 -4.44 -5.65
C PRO A 502 -31.07 -4.84 -5.33
N MET A 503 -30.20 -3.88 -5.01
CA MET A 503 -28.81 -4.17 -4.68
C MET A 503 -28.68 -4.81 -3.28
N ILE A 504 -29.48 -4.37 -2.31
CA ILE A 504 -29.57 -5.03 -0.99
C ILE A 504 -30.09 -6.46 -1.11
N ARG A 505 -31.12 -6.69 -1.94
CA ARG A 505 -31.65 -8.04 -2.16
C ARG A 505 -30.60 -8.99 -2.74
N ILE A 506 -29.86 -8.55 -3.75
CA ILE A 506 -28.79 -9.36 -4.35
C ILE A 506 -27.67 -9.60 -3.34
N ALA A 507 -27.25 -8.58 -2.58
CA ALA A 507 -26.26 -8.77 -1.51
C ALA A 507 -26.71 -9.85 -0.51
N ARG A 508 -27.98 -9.84 -0.07
CA ARG A 508 -28.54 -10.87 0.84
C ARG A 508 -28.60 -12.28 0.24
N ILE A 509 -28.74 -12.40 -1.08
CA ILE A 509 -28.72 -13.69 -1.78
C ILE A 509 -27.29 -14.25 -1.84
N VAL A 510 -26.31 -13.39 -2.12
CA VAL A 510 -24.91 -13.79 -2.33
C VAL A 510 -24.16 -14.00 -1.02
N ASP A 511 -24.42 -13.16 -0.02
CA ASP A 511 -23.62 -13.10 1.20
C ASP A 511 -23.54 -14.43 1.98
N PRO A 512 -24.62 -15.25 2.09
CA PRO A 512 -24.53 -16.55 2.76
C PRO A 512 -23.46 -17.46 2.16
N ARG A 513 -23.41 -17.62 0.83
CA ARG A 513 -22.40 -18.45 0.17
C ARG A 513 -21.02 -17.84 0.28
N ALA A 514 -20.90 -16.52 0.14
CA ALA A 514 -19.63 -15.82 0.34
C ALA A 514 -19.08 -16.02 1.76
N ARG A 515 -19.93 -15.95 2.80
CA ARG A 515 -19.55 -16.20 4.20
C ARG A 515 -19.21 -17.67 4.48
N GLU A 516 -19.87 -18.61 3.82
CA GLU A 516 -19.50 -20.02 3.90
C GLU A 516 -18.07 -20.24 3.34
N LEU A 517 -17.78 -19.68 2.16
CA LEU A 517 -16.45 -19.72 1.56
C LEU A 517 -15.42 -19.00 2.41
N ARG A 518 -15.77 -17.86 3.02
CA ARG A 518 -14.93 -17.17 4.00
C ARG A 518 -14.60 -18.07 5.17
N LYS A 519 -15.60 -18.67 5.82
CA LYS A 519 -15.39 -19.57 6.96
C LYS A 519 -14.50 -20.76 6.57
N LYS A 520 -14.72 -21.33 5.39
CA LYS A 520 -13.89 -22.40 4.85
C LYS A 520 -12.44 -21.94 4.69
N TYR A 521 -12.22 -20.78 4.07
CA TYR A 521 -10.90 -20.18 3.89
C TYR A 521 -10.20 -19.89 5.22
N GLU A 522 -10.87 -19.23 6.16
CA GLU A 522 -10.34 -18.91 7.48
C GLU A 522 -9.87 -20.19 8.21
N ASN A 523 -10.64 -21.28 8.11
CA ASN A 523 -10.40 -22.52 8.85
C ASN A 523 -9.42 -23.49 8.19
N SER A 524 -9.38 -23.53 6.85
CA SER A 524 -8.48 -24.44 6.12
C SER A 524 -7.18 -23.77 5.68
N ILE A 525 -7.15 -22.43 5.60
CA ILE A 525 -6.04 -21.66 5.04
C ILE A 525 -5.47 -20.70 6.09
N ASP A 526 -6.22 -19.66 6.49
CA ASP A 526 -5.64 -18.55 7.28
C ASP A 526 -5.10 -19.00 8.64
N GLU A 527 -5.89 -19.72 9.43
CA GLU A 527 -5.45 -20.16 10.76
C GLU A 527 -4.34 -21.24 10.66
N PRO A 528 -4.43 -22.27 9.79
CA PRO A 528 -3.31 -23.18 9.57
C PRO A 528 -2.02 -22.48 9.13
N LEU A 529 -2.09 -21.51 8.21
CA LEU A 529 -0.94 -20.72 7.81
C LEU A 529 -0.41 -19.86 8.96
N THR A 530 -1.29 -19.22 9.74
CA THR A 530 -0.89 -18.42 10.91
C THR A 530 -0.12 -19.27 11.92
N GLN A 531 -0.59 -20.49 12.22
CA GLN A 531 0.11 -21.40 13.12
C GLN A 531 1.43 -21.90 12.54
N ALA A 532 1.45 -22.28 11.26
CA ALA A 532 2.66 -22.75 10.58
C ALA A 532 3.73 -21.66 10.50
N TYR A 533 3.36 -20.44 10.11
CA TYR A 533 4.29 -19.34 10.03
C TYR A 533 4.72 -18.83 11.42
N SER A 534 3.86 -18.89 12.44
CA SER A 534 4.28 -18.66 13.82
C SER A 534 5.38 -19.64 14.25
N LYS A 535 5.26 -20.93 13.89
CA LYS A 535 6.31 -21.93 14.12
C LYS A 535 7.61 -21.60 13.36
N ILE A 536 7.50 -21.24 12.08
CA ILE A 536 8.67 -20.86 11.25
C ILE A 536 9.36 -19.62 11.83
N ALA A 537 8.62 -18.59 12.21
CA ALA A 537 9.16 -17.38 12.83
C ALA A 537 9.89 -17.70 14.14
N ASN A 538 9.29 -18.50 15.02
CA ASN A 538 9.91 -18.92 16.28
C ASN A 538 11.18 -19.76 16.06
N ALA A 539 11.20 -20.64 15.04
CA ALA A 539 12.41 -21.37 14.65
C ALA A 539 13.51 -20.41 14.16
N THR A 540 13.17 -19.40 13.36
CA THR A 540 14.10 -18.37 12.91
C THR A 540 14.69 -17.59 14.09
N PHE A 541 13.85 -17.09 15.01
CA PHE A 541 14.31 -16.34 16.19
C PHE A 541 15.30 -17.15 17.04
N LYS A 542 15.05 -18.45 17.22
CA LYS A 542 15.94 -19.35 17.99
C LYS A 542 17.25 -19.69 17.29
N THR A 543 17.25 -19.76 15.95
CA THR A 543 18.40 -20.26 15.19
C THR A 543 19.26 -19.19 14.54
N MET A 544 18.70 -17.99 14.33
CA MET A 544 19.36 -16.87 13.64
C MET A 544 19.43 -15.60 14.48
N GLY A 545 18.78 -15.57 15.65
CA GLY A 545 18.63 -14.38 16.47
C GLY A 545 17.38 -13.57 16.10
N GLY A 546 17.00 -12.63 16.98
CA GLY A 546 15.80 -11.80 16.83
C GLY A 546 16.04 -10.43 16.19
N GLU A 547 17.27 -10.11 15.77
CA GLU A 547 17.61 -8.84 15.10
C GLU A 547 17.23 -8.88 13.62
N THR A 548 15.93 -8.91 13.36
CA THR A 548 15.33 -8.92 12.01
C THR A 548 14.11 -7.99 11.96
N TYR A 549 13.55 -7.82 10.77
CA TYR A 549 12.41 -6.96 10.49
C TYR A 549 11.23 -7.79 9.93
N PRO A 550 9.96 -7.43 10.24
CA PRO A 550 8.81 -8.18 9.75
C PRO A 550 8.46 -7.78 8.31
N ASP A 551 7.73 -8.65 7.61
CA ASP A 551 7.04 -8.28 6.36
C ASP A 551 6.21 -7.00 6.55
N ALA A 552 6.09 -6.18 5.52
CA ALA A 552 5.26 -4.98 5.52
C ALA A 552 3.77 -5.31 5.74
N THR A 553 3.03 -4.42 6.41
CA THR A 553 1.64 -4.64 6.83
C THR A 553 0.77 -3.38 6.79
N PHE A 554 1.15 -2.40 5.97
CA PHE A 554 0.55 -1.06 5.90
C PHE A 554 0.53 -0.32 7.24
N THR A 555 1.54 -0.62 8.04
CA THR A 555 1.89 0.04 9.30
C THR A 555 3.17 0.84 9.12
N LEU A 556 3.41 1.82 9.99
CA LEU A 556 4.58 2.67 9.87
C LEU A 556 5.88 1.87 10.05
N ARG A 557 6.81 2.02 9.10
CA ARG A 557 8.16 1.44 9.09
C ARG A 557 9.22 2.50 8.87
N LEU A 558 10.43 2.20 9.32
CA LEU A 558 11.64 2.96 9.06
C LEU A 558 12.54 2.17 8.11
N SER A 559 12.73 2.69 6.92
CA SER A 559 13.77 2.25 5.98
C SER A 559 14.89 3.27 5.93
N TYR A 560 16.05 2.88 5.44
CA TYR A 560 17.23 3.74 5.32
C TYR A 560 18.04 3.34 4.09
N GLY A 561 18.91 4.23 3.64
CA GLY A 561 19.80 3.95 2.52
C GLY A 561 20.67 5.14 2.20
N THR A 562 21.40 5.05 1.10
CA THR A 562 22.24 6.13 0.58
C THR A 562 21.68 6.65 -0.73
N VAL A 563 21.71 7.97 -0.91
CA VAL A 563 21.45 8.59 -2.22
C VAL A 563 22.59 8.19 -3.15
N LYS A 564 22.30 7.44 -4.21
CA LYS A 564 23.34 6.88 -5.08
C LYS A 564 22.78 6.35 -6.39
N GLY A 565 23.48 6.65 -7.48
CA GLY A 565 23.23 6.08 -8.79
C GLY A 565 23.51 4.57 -8.85
N TYR A 566 23.40 3.99 -10.04
CA TYR A 566 23.62 2.56 -10.25
C TYR A 566 24.17 2.26 -11.64
N VAL A 567 24.59 1.01 -11.84
CA VAL A 567 25.02 0.54 -13.16
C VAL A 567 23.97 -0.41 -13.69
N GLU A 568 23.42 -0.09 -14.87
CA GLU A 568 22.46 -0.93 -15.57
C GLU A 568 23.02 -1.27 -16.95
N ASN A 569 23.12 -2.57 -17.26
CA ASN A 569 23.62 -3.05 -18.55
C ASN A 569 24.96 -2.41 -18.98
N GLY A 570 25.85 -2.18 -18.00
CA GLY A 570 27.16 -1.56 -18.19
C GLY A 570 27.15 -0.03 -18.32
N LYS A 571 25.99 0.62 -18.25
CA LYS A 571 25.85 2.08 -18.29
C LYS A 571 25.71 2.64 -16.89
N GLN A 572 26.43 3.73 -16.60
CA GLN A 572 26.27 4.48 -15.37
C GLN A 572 24.99 5.31 -15.45
N ILE A 573 24.06 5.06 -14.53
CA ILE A 573 22.84 5.83 -14.34
C ILE A 573 23.09 6.82 -13.19
N PRO A 574 22.84 8.13 -13.39
CA PRO A 574 23.11 9.15 -12.37
C PRO A 574 22.13 9.04 -11.20
N TRP A 575 22.53 9.54 -10.03
CA TRP A 575 21.68 9.54 -8.84
C TRP A 575 20.54 10.57 -8.91
N THR A 576 20.62 11.55 -9.81
CA THR A 576 19.66 12.66 -9.93
C THR A 576 19.35 13.00 -11.40
N THR A 577 18.15 13.54 -11.61
CA THR A 577 17.73 14.29 -12.80
C THR A 577 17.61 15.78 -12.47
N THR A 578 17.50 16.65 -13.48
CA THR A 578 17.35 18.09 -13.28
C THR A 578 16.06 18.63 -13.88
N MET A 579 15.60 19.79 -13.41
CA MET A 579 14.41 20.44 -13.96
C MET A 579 14.57 20.82 -15.44
N ALA A 580 15.78 21.15 -15.90
CA ALA A 580 16.06 21.36 -17.32
C ALA A 580 15.83 20.09 -18.14
N GLY A 581 16.22 18.92 -17.61
CA GLY A 581 16.06 17.63 -18.27
C GLY A 581 14.60 17.29 -18.59
N THR A 582 13.63 17.77 -17.79
CA THR A 582 12.20 17.63 -18.10
C THR A 582 11.82 18.32 -19.40
N PHE A 583 12.31 19.54 -19.62
CA PHE A 583 12.05 20.29 -20.86
C PHE A 583 12.78 19.71 -22.07
N GLU A 584 13.99 19.16 -21.87
CA GLU A 584 14.74 18.46 -22.90
C GLU A 584 13.98 17.20 -23.33
N ARG A 585 13.53 16.40 -22.36
CA ARG A 585 12.73 15.20 -22.60
C ARG A 585 11.41 15.54 -23.31
N ALA A 586 10.73 16.61 -22.91
CA ALA A 586 9.52 17.05 -23.60
C ALA A 586 9.80 17.39 -25.07
N ALA A 587 10.90 18.08 -25.35
CA ALA A 587 11.30 18.40 -26.72
C ALA A 587 11.66 17.15 -27.54
N GLU A 588 12.37 16.18 -26.96
CA GLU A 588 12.71 14.89 -27.59
C GLU A 588 11.46 14.13 -28.02
N HIS A 589 10.43 14.16 -27.20
CA HIS A 589 9.13 13.55 -27.46
C HIS A 589 8.12 14.47 -28.16
N LYS A 590 8.58 15.63 -28.67
CA LYS A 590 7.76 16.63 -29.39
C LYS A 590 6.57 17.17 -28.57
N ASN A 591 6.66 17.10 -27.24
CA ASN A 591 5.67 17.56 -26.28
C ASN A 591 4.28 16.98 -26.57
N GLN A 592 4.23 15.67 -26.79
CA GLN A 592 3.01 14.88 -27.03
C GLN A 592 2.77 13.88 -25.91
N GLU A 593 1.51 13.52 -25.69
CA GLU A 593 1.11 12.51 -24.70
C GLU A 593 1.94 11.22 -24.80
N PRO A 594 2.49 10.69 -23.68
CA PRO A 594 2.39 11.18 -22.28
C PRO A 594 3.56 12.08 -21.81
N PHE A 595 4.31 12.69 -22.73
CA PHE A 595 5.51 13.51 -22.48
C PHE A 595 5.29 15.01 -22.79
N GLU A 596 4.06 15.48 -22.67
CA GLU A 596 3.68 16.88 -22.78
C GLU A 596 3.80 17.58 -21.43
N LEU A 597 4.39 18.78 -21.45
CA LEU A 597 4.38 19.66 -20.30
C LEU A 597 3.14 20.54 -20.29
N PRO A 598 2.55 20.81 -19.10
CA PRO A 598 1.44 21.73 -19.00
C PRO A 598 1.87 23.15 -19.39
N GLN A 599 0.90 23.96 -19.83
CA GLN A 599 1.16 25.32 -20.29
C GLN A 599 1.80 26.21 -19.21
N SER A 600 1.52 25.94 -17.93
CA SER A 600 2.16 26.59 -16.78
C SER A 600 3.68 26.43 -16.81
N TRP A 601 4.17 25.21 -17.02
CA TRP A 601 5.59 24.89 -17.16
C TRP A 601 6.21 25.51 -18.42
N MET A 602 5.53 25.38 -19.56
CA MET A 602 6.03 25.94 -20.83
C MET A 602 6.20 27.45 -20.78
N THR A 603 5.27 28.16 -20.14
CA THR A 603 5.30 29.62 -20.01
C THR A 603 6.37 30.10 -19.01
N LYS A 604 6.71 29.26 -18.02
CA LYS A 604 7.61 29.60 -16.92
C LYS A 604 9.02 29.00 -17.04
N LYS A 605 9.34 28.35 -18.15
CA LYS A 605 10.65 27.73 -18.41
C LYS A 605 11.84 28.64 -18.08
N SER A 606 11.80 29.92 -18.45
CA SER A 606 12.90 30.87 -18.22
C SER A 606 13.02 31.36 -16.77
N ALA A 607 12.01 31.12 -15.93
CA ALA A 607 11.99 31.50 -14.52
C ALA A 607 12.58 30.42 -13.60
N ILE A 608 12.83 29.22 -14.12
CA ILE A 608 13.33 28.06 -13.37
C ILE A 608 14.84 27.99 -13.47
N LYS A 609 15.51 27.71 -12.35
CA LYS A 609 16.92 27.29 -12.33
C LYS A 609 17.05 25.87 -12.87
N GLY A 610 17.47 25.75 -14.12
CA GLY A 610 17.49 24.47 -14.84
C GLY A 610 18.38 23.38 -14.23
N ASP A 611 19.41 23.77 -13.46
CA ASP A 611 20.33 22.86 -12.74
C ASP A 611 19.78 22.37 -11.40
N THR A 612 18.59 22.82 -10.99
CA THR A 612 17.90 22.33 -9.78
C THR A 612 17.66 20.81 -9.90
N PRO A 613 18.14 20.00 -8.92
CA PRO A 613 17.81 18.58 -8.84
C PRO A 613 16.29 18.39 -8.81
N PHE A 614 15.78 17.45 -9.61
CA PHE A 614 14.34 17.25 -9.74
C PHE A 614 13.87 15.95 -9.11
N ASN A 615 14.32 14.81 -9.63
CA ASN A 615 14.12 13.53 -8.99
C ASN A 615 15.47 12.92 -8.65
N PHE A 616 15.50 12.05 -7.64
CA PHE A 616 16.70 11.35 -7.24
C PHE A 616 16.41 9.90 -6.85
N VAL A 617 17.46 9.09 -6.81
CA VAL A 617 17.39 7.68 -6.41
C VAL A 617 18.22 7.38 -5.17
N SER A 618 17.77 6.40 -4.39
CA SER A 618 18.49 5.90 -3.22
C SER A 618 18.37 4.38 -3.07
N THR A 619 19.22 3.81 -2.22
CA THR A 619 19.19 2.38 -1.86
C THR A 619 18.12 2.05 -0.80
N ALA A 620 17.27 3.00 -0.41
CA ALA A 620 16.27 2.75 0.61
C ALA A 620 15.26 1.67 0.18
N ASP A 621 14.96 0.78 1.11
CA ASP A 621 14.05 -0.33 0.89
C ASP A 621 12.58 0.10 0.96
N ILE A 622 11.92 0.20 -0.19
CA ILE A 622 10.53 0.62 -0.35
C ILE A 622 9.72 -0.36 -1.19
N ILE A 623 8.42 -0.41 -0.95
CA ILE A 623 7.42 -1.08 -1.79
C ILE A 623 6.14 -0.24 -1.85
N GLY A 624 5.16 -0.66 -2.65
CA GLY A 624 3.88 0.05 -2.81
C GLY A 624 3.21 0.40 -1.47
N GLY A 625 2.74 1.64 -1.32
CA GLY A 625 2.28 2.22 -0.05
C GLY A 625 3.31 3.17 0.61
N ASN A 626 4.59 3.08 0.23
CA ASN A 626 5.57 4.14 0.53
C ASN A 626 5.42 5.39 -0.33
N SER A 627 4.55 5.38 -1.33
CA SER A 627 4.20 6.59 -2.06
C SER A 627 3.77 7.68 -1.08
N GLY A 628 4.49 8.80 -1.09
CA GLY A 628 4.30 9.96 -0.25
C GLY A 628 5.11 9.94 1.04
N SER A 629 5.89 8.88 1.29
CA SER A 629 6.76 8.80 2.46
C SER A 629 7.81 9.91 2.42
N PRO A 630 8.00 10.67 3.51
CA PRO A 630 9.11 11.61 3.60
C PRO A 630 10.45 10.88 3.55
N VAL A 631 11.37 11.46 2.80
CA VAL A 631 12.81 11.20 2.85
C VAL A 631 13.43 12.26 3.75
N VAL A 632 14.12 11.84 4.80
CA VAL A 632 14.79 12.75 5.75
C VAL A 632 16.29 12.50 5.83
N ASN A 633 17.06 13.57 6.05
CA ASN A 633 18.50 13.50 6.31
C ASN A 633 18.80 13.13 7.78
N ARG A 634 20.08 13.08 8.14
CA ARG A 634 20.54 12.80 9.52
C ARG A 634 20.03 13.79 10.57
N ALA A 635 19.71 15.02 10.18
CA ALA A 635 19.14 16.03 11.06
C ALA A 635 17.62 15.87 11.25
N GLY A 636 16.98 14.97 10.51
CA GLY A 636 15.52 14.80 10.49
C GLY A 636 14.80 15.85 9.64
N GLU A 637 15.53 16.56 8.77
CA GLU A 637 14.93 17.52 7.84
C GLU A 637 14.44 16.79 6.59
N PHE A 638 13.30 17.23 6.07
CA PHE A 638 12.72 16.74 4.81
C PHE A 638 13.61 17.16 3.64
N VAL A 639 14.10 16.17 2.89
CA VAL A 639 14.94 16.37 1.68
C VAL A 639 14.27 15.85 0.40
N GLY A 640 13.17 15.11 0.53
CA GLY A 640 12.43 14.62 -0.62
C GLY A 640 11.26 13.74 -0.24
N ILE A 641 10.56 13.22 -1.24
CA ILE A 641 9.37 12.40 -1.06
C ILE A 641 9.38 11.22 -2.02
N ILE A 642 9.24 10.01 -1.49
CA ILE A 642 9.13 8.79 -2.30
C ILE A 642 7.88 8.88 -3.16
N PHE A 643 8.00 8.52 -4.43
CA PHE A 643 6.83 8.36 -5.31
C PHE A 643 6.86 7.09 -6.14
N ASP A 644 8.03 6.47 -6.31
CA ASP A 644 8.17 5.26 -7.09
C ASP A 644 9.41 4.43 -6.68
N GLY A 645 9.60 3.29 -7.32
CA GLY A 645 10.85 2.56 -7.42
C GLY A 645 11.13 2.20 -8.89
N ASN A 646 12.38 1.94 -9.28
CA ASN A 646 12.62 1.47 -10.65
C ASN A 646 12.20 -0.01 -10.84
N LEU A 647 12.18 -0.51 -12.07
CA LEU A 647 11.60 -1.81 -12.42
C LEU A 647 12.23 -2.96 -11.63
N GLN A 648 13.55 -2.87 -11.39
CA GLN A 648 14.31 -3.87 -10.65
C GLN A 648 14.06 -3.85 -9.13
N SER A 649 13.35 -2.85 -8.63
CA SER A 649 12.86 -2.82 -7.24
C SER A 649 11.57 -3.61 -7.03
N LEU A 650 10.79 -3.92 -8.08
CA LEU A 650 9.53 -4.64 -7.94
C LEU A 650 9.70 -6.01 -7.23
N PRO A 651 10.75 -6.82 -7.49
CA PRO A 651 10.97 -8.07 -6.76
C PRO A 651 11.33 -7.90 -5.27
N TRP A 652 11.53 -6.68 -4.76
CA TRP A 652 11.82 -6.43 -3.34
C TRP A 652 10.71 -6.89 -2.39
N ASP A 653 9.50 -7.14 -2.90
CA ASP A 653 8.43 -7.83 -2.17
C ASP A 653 8.88 -9.20 -1.64
N TYR A 654 9.75 -9.93 -2.36
CA TYR A 654 10.21 -11.27 -1.96
C TYR A 654 11.67 -11.30 -1.53
N GLN A 655 12.48 -10.46 -2.18
CA GLN A 655 13.93 -10.47 -2.07
C GLN A 655 14.51 -9.10 -2.41
N PHE A 656 15.08 -8.43 -1.41
CA PHE A 656 15.79 -7.17 -1.61
C PHE A 656 17.14 -7.36 -2.31
N ASP A 657 17.51 -6.37 -3.13
CA ASP A 657 18.80 -6.23 -3.82
C ASP A 657 19.01 -4.78 -4.27
N ASP A 658 20.08 -4.14 -3.79
CA ASP A 658 20.43 -2.74 -4.09
C ASP A 658 21.50 -2.60 -5.19
N ARG A 659 21.80 -3.64 -5.96
CA ARG A 659 22.74 -3.53 -7.09
C ARG A 659 22.19 -2.65 -8.22
N VAL A 660 20.89 -2.81 -8.52
CA VAL A 660 20.19 -2.07 -9.58
C VAL A 660 18.89 -1.46 -9.07
N GLY A 661 18.15 -2.16 -8.20
CA GLY A 661 16.90 -1.65 -7.62
C GLY A 661 17.13 -0.34 -6.87
N ARG A 662 16.24 0.63 -7.04
CA ARG A 662 16.30 1.95 -6.40
C ARG A 662 14.90 2.43 -6.01
N ALA A 663 14.83 3.11 -4.86
CA ALA A 663 13.74 4.01 -4.52
C ALA A 663 13.88 5.31 -5.33
N VAL A 664 12.79 5.87 -5.82
CA VAL A 664 12.74 7.13 -6.59
C VAL A 664 11.94 8.18 -5.81
N ALA A 665 12.48 9.39 -5.71
CA ALA A 665 11.91 10.48 -4.94
C ALA A 665 11.93 11.81 -5.69
N VAL A 666 10.96 12.68 -5.39
CA VAL A 666 11.01 14.09 -5.80
C VAL A 666 11.89 14.85 -4.81
N ASP A 667 12.78 15.69 -5.33
CA ASP A 667 13.69 16.52 -4.54
C ASP A 667 12.97 17.72 -3.92
N SER A 668 13.21 17.98 -2.64
CA SER A 668 12.70 19.16 -1.93
C SER A 668 13.06 20.49 -2.60
N ALA A 669 14.22 20.61 -3.25
CA ALA A 669 14.64 21.81 -3.97
C ALA A 669 13.70 22.09 -5.16
N ALA A 670 13.39 21.06 -5.95
CA ALA A 670 12.45 21.21 -7.06
C ALA A 670 11.02 21.49 -6.61
N ILE A 671 10.58 20.94 -5.48
CA ILE A 671 9.27 21.28 -4.89
C ILE A 671 9.19 22.79 -4.63
N LEU A 672 10.19 23.36 -3.95
CA LEU A 672 10.22 24.79 -3.64
C LEU A 672 10.39 25.65 -4.89
N GLU A 673 11.22 25.24 -5.84
CA GLU A 673 11.44 25.95 -7.10
C GLU A 673 10.15 26.01 -7.94
N ALA A 674 9.45 24.88 -8.10
CA ALA A 674 8.20 24.83 -8.83
C ALA A 674 7.09 25.65 -8.15
N LEU A 675 6.90 25.49 -6.84
CA LEU A 675 5.90 26.26 -6.07
C LEU A 675 6.14 27.77 -6.19
N ARG A 676 7.40 28.21 -6.14
CA ARG A 676 7.74 29.64 -6.21
C ARG A 676 7.64 30.20 -7.63
N HIS A 677 8.21 29.52 -8.62
CA HIS A 677 8.47 30.11 -9.93
C HIS A 677 7.45 29.70 -11.01
N ILE A 678 6.83 28.53 -10.87
CA ILE A 678 5.81 28.03 -11.82
C ILE A 678 4.42 28.41 -11.31
N TYR A 679 4.11 28.05 -10.06
CA TYR A 679 2.76 28.16 -9.50
C TYR A 679 2.49 29.44 -8.71
N ALA A 680 3.53 30.20 -8.34
CA ALA A 680 3.41 31.39 -7.48
C ALA A 680 2.63 31.11 -6.17
N ALA A 681 2.86 29.95 -5.57
CA ALA A 681 2.24 29.49 -4.33
C ALA A 681 2.95 30.08 -3.10
N ASP A 682 3.08 31.41 -3.04
CA ASP A 682 3.86 32.13 -2.04
C ASP A 682 3.42 31.83 -0.60
N ASN A 683 2.12 31.62 -0.38
CA ASN A 683 1.58 31.25 0.94
C ASN A 683 2.10 29.88 1.41
N VAL A 684 2.16 28.90 0.50
CA VAL A 684 2.68 27.56 0.78
C VAL A 684 4.19 27.62 0.99
N VAL A 685 4.93 28.31 0.11
CA VAL A 685 6.38 28.46 0.24
C VAL A 685 6.75 29.14 1.56
N ALA A 686 6.03 30.20 1.93
CA ALA A 686 6.25 30.91 3.18
C ALA A 686 6.01 30.02 4.40
N GLU A 687 5.01 29.14 4.36
CA GLU A 687 4.72 28.19 5.43
C GLU A 687 5.77 27.09 5.55
N LEU A 688 6.17 26.47 4.42
CA LEU A 688 7.24 25.45 4.38
C LEU A 688 8.60 25.99 4.81
N SER A 689 8.83 27.31 4.65
CA SER A 689 10.10 27.96 4.99
C SER A 689 10.15 28.50 6.43
N ARG A 690 9.10 28.31 7.27
CA ARG A 690 9.09 28.79 8.66
C ARG A 690 10.07 27.99 9.52
N LYS A 691 10.88 28.69 10.31
CA LYS A 691 11.88 28.11 11.22
C LYS A 691 11.35 27.82 12.60
#